data_AF-I9AFN8-F1
#
_entry.id   AF-I9AFN8-F1
#
_cell.length_a   1.000
_cell.length_b   1.000
_cell.length_c   1.000
_cell.angle_alpha   90.00
_cell.angle_beta   90.00
_cell.angle_gamma   90.00
#
_symmetry.space_group_name_H-M   'P 1'
#
loop_
_entity.id
_entity.type
_entity.pdbx_description
1 polymer ?
#
loop_
_entity_poly.entity_id
_entity_poly.type
_entity_poly.pdbx_seq_one_letter_code
_entity_poly.pdbx_strand_id
1 'polypeptide(L)'
;MKKFISIAIALAFLFTLMIPSNMAQAQADTKISLKQAIEIAKQKLGISDSGYDFNSNYYEYGNKKSWNLNWNSSSKGNISVTIDADTGEITNYYSWSPIAQEQPRIPKYTQDEAKKVAIEFLQKVVPEKFKETKEQINNNNYGYNEYYSDDYNFTFERVVSGIPFPYNALYVTVNKNTLKVTSYSLNWEDYSFPDPKAAISKEEAIKIFKEKIGLKLQYNLVYNQVYGNEPQAILVYGIYQNAPIDAITGEIKTNEYYYVPMYDGGGGGSEVGRESTQKLSPEEQKAVEASEKYISKDKAIEVVKNSLPFSISDYKLSSVNLYSGYDYPPAKSNPIWYLDWTLTKDNKYYYVTASVDAVTGELTSFSRGGPDIDNVQGKELSYTKEQMRKIAEDYLKKIVPEKFSKTAYQETNIPESSKMIEMPAYPFRYVEVANGILCPFNNINVNVSPYTGEIVSYSIHWTSVKLPSPENIISLEEAYKIMFDNSEFTLTYIPDYDYKSPDKPPTIRLAYQSNFYNYINAKTGQIVDYSGKLVVKKSEVVFTDIEGNWAEKDIKLLVQYGIIDVKEDKFYPDKDILQKDFVKMLIRAIQPPYYDPVPKSPDDYDTYYAIAINKNIITEKEKNPDSMVTRQQAAKMLVKSLGVGYIADISDIFTINFKDKDKIPQDMIGYIAIISGLKIMNGSDGYFDPQQPLTRAQAAAVIVRYLQLNK
;
A
#
# COMPACT_ATOMS: atom_id res chain seq x y z
N MET A 1 -22.37 -58.45 -50.93
CA MET A 1 -21.29 -58.60 -49.92
C MET A 1 -20.08 -57.77 -50.35
N LYS A 2 -20.14 -56.46 -50.13
CA LYS A 2 -19.06 -55.48 -50.41
C LYS A 2 -19.16 -54.38 -49.34
N LYS A 3 -18.95 -54.72 -48.07
CA LYS A 3 -18.79 -53.77 -46.96
C LYS A 3 -18.04 -54.38 -45.76
N PHE A 4 -16.95 -55.12 -46.01
CA PHE A 4 -16.14 -55.70 -44.92
C PHE A 4 -14.62 -55.58 -45.11
N ILE A 5 -14.14 -54.71 -46.01
CA ILE A 5 -12.70 -54.40 -46.17
C ILE A 5 -12.48 -52.88 -46.08
N SER A 6 -13.07 -52.23 -45.06
CA SER A 6 -12.77 -50.83 -44.74
C SER A 6 -12.71 -50.54 -43.24
N ILE A 7 -12.70 -51.56 -42.38
CA ILE A 7 -12.67 -51.41 -40.91
C ILE A 7 -11.28 -51.73 -40.32
N ALA A 8 -10.29 -52.10 -41.14
CA ALA A 8 -8.93 -52.41 -40.65
C ALA A 8 -7.85 -51.34 -40.94
N ILE A 9 -8.18 -50.23 -41.62
CA ILE A 9 -7.22 -49.14 -41.93
C ILE A 9 -7.70 -47.76 -41.41
N ALA A 10 -8.91 -47.66 -40.84
CA ALA A 10 -9.44 -46.44 -40.24
C ALA A 10 -9.30 -46.37 -38.71
N LEU A 11 -8.48 -47.24 -38.10
CA LEU A 11 -8.21 -47.27 -36.64
C LEU A 11 -6.74 -46.96 -36.29
N ALA A 12 -5.93 -46.52 -37.26
CA ALA A 12 -4.54 -46.11 -37.05
C ALA A 12 -4.29 -44.60 -37.23
N PHE A 13 -5.33 -43.80 -37.48
CA PHE A 13 -5.25 -42.35 -37.60
C PHE A 13 -6.41 -41.70 -36.85
N LEU A 14 -6.15 -41.25 -35.61
CA LEU A 14 -6.84 -40.20 -34.83
C LEU A 14 -6.78 -40.55 -33.34
N PHE A 15 -5.63 -40.25 -32.74
CA PHE A 15 -5.38 -39.74 -31.37
C PHE A 15 -3.89 -39.87 -31.03
N THR A 16 -3.00 -39.68 -32.01
CA THR A 16 -1.72 -39.05 -31.70
C THR A 16 -2.02 -37.57 -31.54
N LEU A 17 -2.24 -37.16 -30.29
CA LEU A 17 -1.96 -35.77 -29.91
C LEU A 17 -0.53 -35.54 -30.39
N MET A 18 -0.37 -34.80 -31.50
CA MET A 18 0.93 -34.25 -31.87
C MET A 18 1.30 -33.33 -30.73
N ILE A 19 2.02 -33.86 -29.76
CA ILE A 19 2.78 -33.07 -28.82
C ILE A 19 3.68 -32.22 -29.73
N PRO A 20 3.51 -30.90 -29.80
CA PRO A 20 4.39 -30.06 -30.60
C PRO A 20 5.82 -30.43 -30.25
N SER A 21 6.68 -30.59 -31.25
CA SER A 21 8.05 -31.13 -31.12
C SER A 21 8.84 -30.51 -29.95
N ASN A 22 8.56 -29.24 -29.64
CA ASN A 22 9.14 -28.52 -28.49
C ASN A 22 8.73 -29.10 -27.13
N MET A 23 7.49 -29.56 -26.94
CA MET A 23 7.03 -30.23 -25.71
C MET A 23 7.64 -31.63 -25.55
N ALA A 24 7.79 -32.38 -26.64
CA ALA A 24 8.43 -33.70 -26.58
C ALA A 24 9.91 -33.60 -26.20
N GLN A 25 10.59 -32.53 -26.66
CA GLN A 25 11.97 -32.25 -26.33
C GLN A 25 12.15 -31.68 -24.92
N ALA A 26 11.26 -30.79 -24.46
CA ALA A 26 11.24 -30.32 -23.06
C ALA A 26 10.99 -31.45 -22.05
N GLN A 27 10.17 -32.43 -22.41
CA GLN A 27 9.89 -33.59 -21.55
C GLN A 27 11.07 -34.57 -21.47
N ALA A 28 12.05 -34.48 -22.38
CA ALA A 28 13.27 -35.29 -22.33
C ALA A 28 14.35 -34.71 -21.41
N ASP A 29 14.27 -33.42 -21.05
CA ASP A 29 15.31 -32.66 -20.33
C ASP A 29 14.91 -32.22 -18.89
N THR A 30 13.82 -32.79 -18.36
CA THR A 30 13.26 -32.50 -17.03
C THR A 30 13.22 -33.74 -16.15
N LYS A 31 13.52 -33.62 -14.85
CA LYS A 31 13.41 -34.76 -13.90
C LYS A 31 11.97 -35.07 -13.51
N ILE A 32 11.12 -34.04 -13.51
CA ILE A 32 9.68 -34.13 -13.25
C ILE A 32 8.95 -33.93 -14.56
N SER A 33 8.26 -34.98 -15.01
CA SER A 33 7.40 -34.89 -16.19
C SER A 33 6.14 -34.04 -15.92
N LEU A 34 5.52 -33.51 -16.97
CA LEU A 34 4.24 -32.80 -16.88
C LEU A 34 3.16 -33.61 -16.13
N LYS A 35 3.10 -34.93 -16.37
CA LYS A 35 2.16 -35.81 -15.67
C LYS A 35 2.41 -35.81 -14.15
N GLN A 36 3.66 -35.97 -13.74
CA GLN A 36 4.03 -35.93 -12.33
C GLN A 36 3.76 -34.55 -11.72
N ALA A 37 4.02 -33.46 -12.46
CA ALA A 37 3.71 -32.10 -12.01
C ALA A 37 2.20 -31.93 -11.74
N ILE A 38 1.33 -32.42 -12.65
CA ILE A 38 -0.12 -32.39 -12.45
C ILE A 38 -0.54 -33.23 -11.23
N GLU A 39 0.04 -34.42 -11.04
CA GLU A 39 -0.23 -35.28 -9.89
C GLU A 39 0.17 -34.61 -8.57
N ILE A 40 1.36 -33.98 -8.53
CA ILE A 40 1.84 -33.21 -7.39
C ILE A 40 0.87 -32.06 -7.06
N ALA A 41 0.48 -31.26 -8.06
CA ALA A 41 -0.46 -30.15 -7.87
C ALA A 41 -1.78 -30.63 -7.27
N LYS A 42 -2.40 -31.68 -7.86
CA LYS A 42 -3.69 -32.20 -7.39
C LYS A 42 -3.59 -32.78 -5.99
N GLN A 43 -2.56 -33.56 -5.69
CA GLN A 43 -2.39 -34.19 -4.38
C GLN A 43 -2.13 -33.16 -3.28
N LYS A 44 -1.24 -32.20 -3.53
CA LYS A 44 -0.84 -31.20 -2.53
C LYS A 44 -1.90 -30.10 -2.36
N LEU A 45 -2.59 -29.69 -3.42
CA LEU A 45 -3.52 -28.55 -3.39
C LEU A 45 -5.01 -28.95 -3.39
N GLY A 46 -5.34 -30.22 -3.59
CA GLY A 46 -6.73 -30.70 -3.57
C GLY A 46 -7.58 -30.23 -4.77
N ILE A 47 -6.96 -30.05 -5.94
CA ILE A 47 -7.64 -29.59 -7.16
C ILE A 47 -8.54 -30.70 -7.74
N SER A 48 -9.82 -30.38 -7.98
CA SER A 48 -10.80 -31.33 -8.56
C SER A 48 -10.79 -31.36 -10.09
N ASP A 49 -11.06 -32.54 -10.68
CA ASP A 49 -11.00 -32.78 -12.13
C ASP A 49 -12.16 -32.17 -12.96
N SER A 50 -13.25 -31.72 -12.33
CA SER A 50 -14.48 -31.37 -13.06
C SER A 50 -14.68 -29.87 -13.27
N GLY A 51 -15.01 -29.47 -14.50
CA GLY A 51 -15.51 -28.13 -14.83
C GLY A 51 -14.43 -27.04 -15.00
N TYR A 52 -13.21 -27.43 -15.33
CA TYR A 52 -12.13 -26.54 -15.74
C TYR A 52 -11.56 -26.94 -17.10
N ASP A 53 -11.25 -25.95 -17.92
CA ASP A 53 -10.40 -26.08 -19.10
C ASP A 53 -8.93 -26.00 -18.67
N PHE A 54 -8.17 -27.03 -19.01
CA PHE A 54 -6.77 -27.16 -18.60
C PHE A 54 -5.82 -26.78 -19.73
N ASN A 55 -4.79 -25.99 -19.40
CA ASN A 55 -3.62 -25.79 -20.24
C ASN A 55 -2.34 -25.83 -19.40
N SER A 56 -1.21 -26.09 -20.08
CA SER A 56 0.10 -26.14 -19.45
C SER A 56 1.18 -25.60 -20.36
N ASN A 57 2.20 -24.97 -19.78
CA ASN A 57 3.38 -24.48 -20.47
C ASN A 57 4.66 -24.93 -19.74
N TYR A 58 5.72 -25.20 -20.49
CA TYR A 58 7.06 -25.37 -19.94
C TYR A 58 7.82 -24.03 -20.06
N TYR A 59 8.54 -23.65 -19.02
CA TYR A 59 9.36 -22.45 -18.99
C TYR A 59 10.78 -22.79 -18.54
N GLU A 60 11.76 -22.33 -19.32
CA GLU A 60 13.18 -22.47 -19.03
C GLU A 60 13.87 -21.12 -19.23
N TYR A 61 14.52 -20.64 -18.19
CA TYR A 61 15.27 -19.41 -18.21
C TYR A 61 16.50 -19.52 -17.29
N GLY A 62 17.68 -19.35 -17.87
CA GLY A 62 18.94 -19.64 -17.19
C GLY A 62 18.96 -21.09 -16.71
N ASN A 63 19.16 -21.27 -15.40
CA ASN A 63 19.17 -22.60 -14.77
C ASN A 63 17.82 -23.02 -14.17
N LYS A 64 16.75 -22.23 -14.34
CA LYS A 64 15.44 -22.52 -13.77
C LYS A 64 14.53 -23.15 -14.82
N LYS A 65 14.00 -24.32 -14.50
CA LYS A 65 13.07 -25.09 -15.34
C LYS A 65 11.77 -25.28 -14.58
N SER A 66 10.62 -25.03 -15.22
CA SER A 66 9.32 -25.12 -14.53
C SER A 66 8.16 -25.50 -15.43
N TRP A 67 7.17 -26.13 -14.82
CA TRP A 67 5.85 -26.38 -15.39
C TRP A 67 4.85 -25.37 -14.85
N ASN A 68 4.21 -24.63 -15.74
CA ASN A 68 3.10 -23.74 -15.42
C ASN A 68 1.78 -24.43 -15.81
N LEU A 69 0.94 -24.70 -14.82
CA LEU A 69 -0.32 -25.44 -14.95
C LEU A 69 -1.48 -24.50 -14.69
N ASN A 70 -2.44 -24.41 -15.60
CA ASN A 70 -3.60 -23.54 -15.44
C ASN A 70 -4.92 -24.30 -15.66
N TRP A 71 -5.81 -24.18 -14.69
CA TRP A 71 -7.20 -24.64 -14.76
C TRP A 71 -8.11 -23.42 -14.78
N ASN A 72 -8.84 -23.21 -15.87
CA ASN A 72 -9.67 -22.04 -16.09
C ASN A 72 -11.14 -22.41 -16.24
N SER A 73 -12.03 -21.60 -15.71
CA SER A 73 -13.48 -21.82 -15.76
C SER A 73 -14.17 -20.48 -15.67
N SER A 74 -15.08 -20.21 -16.60
CA SER A 74 -15.89 -18.99 -16.57
C SER A 74 -16.80 -18.89 -15.33
N SER A 75 -17.13 -20.03 -14.71
CA SER A 75 -18.01 -20.09 -13.53
C SER A 75 -17.26 -20.31 -12.22
N LYS A 76 -16.17 -21.09 -12.22
CA LYS A 76 -15.41 -21.42 -11.00
C LYS A 76 -14.20 -20.51 -10.80
N GLY A 77 -13.73 -19.85 -11.87
CA GLY A 77 -12.56 -19.00 -11.88
C GLY A 77 -11.30 -19.71 -12.37
N ASN A 78 -10.17 -19.37 -11.77
CA ASN A 78 -8.87 -19.75 -12.27
C ASN A 78 -8.03 -20.36 -11.12
N ILE A 79 -7.26 -21.38 -11.45
CA ILE A 79 -6.20 -21.93 -10.61
C ILE A 79 -4.93 -21.97 -11.45
N SER A 80 -3.86 -21.36 -10.96
CA SER A 80 -2.53 -21.39 -11.57
C SER A 80 -1.53 -21.97 -10.58
N VAL A 81 -0.69 -22.89 -11.06
CA VAL A 81 0.34 -23.56 -10.26
C VAL A 81 1.64 -23.59 -11.05
N THR A 82 2.73 -23.15 -10.43
CA THR A 82 4.09 -23.32 -10.98
C THR A 82 4.83 -24.37 -10.17
N ILE A 83 5.42 -25.34 -10.87
CA ILE A 83 6.18 -26.43 -10.28
C ILE A 83 7.58 -26.43 -10.88
N ASP A 84 8.59 -26.47 -10.03
CA ASP A 84 9.98 -26.66 -10.46
C ASP A 84 10.15 -28.04 -11.12
N ALA A 85 10.66 -28.04 -12.35
CA ALA A 85 10.69 -29.22 -13.20
C ALA A 85 11.81 -30.20 -12.85
N ASP A 86 12.72 -29.83 -11.94
CA ASP A 86 13.81 -30.71 -11.48
C ASP A 86 13.57 -31.29 -10.09
N THR A 87 12.88 -30.54 -9.23
CA THR A 87 12.65 -30.90 -7.82
C THR A 87 11.21 -31.31 -7.51
N GLY A 88 10.25 -30.84 -8.32
CA GLY A 88 8.82 -31.06 -8.08
C GLY A 88 8.25 -30.16 -6.98
N GLU A 89 9.01 -29.15 -6.54
CA GLU A 89 8.53 -28.17 -5.58
C GLU A 89 7.49 -27.23 -6.22
N ILE A 90 6.40 -26.98 -5.50
CA ILE A 90 5.46 -25.94 -5.89
C ILE A 90 6.10 -24.61 -5.52
N THR A 91 6.38 -23.77 -6.51
CA THR A 91 6.98 -22.44 -6.30
C THR A 91 5.95 -21.33 -6.30
N ASN A 92 4.83 -21.52 -6.99
CA ASN A 92 3.74 -20.57 -7.01
C ASN A 92 2.38 -21.29 -7.07
N TYR A 93 1.40 -20.75 -6.35
CA TYR A 93 0.01 -21.15 -6.40
C TYR A 93 -0.85 -19.90 -6.34
N TYR A 94 -1.86 -19.85 -7.20
CA TYR A 94 -2.88 -18.81 -7.19
C TYR A 94 -4.23 -19.43 -7.52
N SER A 95 -5.26 -19.02 -6.79
CA SER A 95 -6.63 -19.40 -7.04
C SER A 95 -7.55 -18.21 -6.84
N TRP A 96 -8.38 -17.97 -7.85
CA TRP A 96 -9.36 -16.90 -7.87
C TRP A 96 -10.72 -17.41 -8.33
N SER A 97 -11.79 -16.79 -7.84
CA SER A 97 -13.17 -17.10 -8.23
C SER A 97 -13.93 -15.84 -8.65
N PRO A 98 -14.69 -15.86 -9.75
CA PRO A 98 -15.50 -14.74 -10.23
C PRO A 98 -16.76 -14.50 -9.41
N ILE A 99 -17.11 -15.42 -8.50
CA ILE A 99 -18.28 -15.26 -7.64
C ILE A 99 -17.97 -14.15 -6.64
N ALA A 100 -18.54 -12.97 -6.90
CA ALA A 100 -18.56 -11.88 -5.93
C ALA A 100 -19.21 -12.40 -4.64
N GLN A 101 -18.39 -12.62 -3.63
CA GLN A 101 -18.91 -12.89 -2.30
C GLN A 101 -19.33 -11.54 -1.72
N GLU A 102 -20.55 -11.48 -1.18
CA GLU A 102 -20.95 -10.36 -0.35
C GLU A 102 -19.91 -10.22 0.77
N GLN A 103 -19.23 -9.08 0.81
CA GLN A 103 -18.16 -8.85 1.76
C GLN A 103 -18.76 -8.30 3.05
N PRO A 104 -18.71 -9.07 4.17
CA PRO A 104 -19.11 -8.53 5.45
C PRO A 104 -18.19 -7.38 5.85
N ARG A 105 -18.70 -6.43 6.64
CA ARG A 105 -17.89 -5.27 7.10
C ARG A 105 -16.74 -5.68 8.01
N ILE A 106 -16.80 -6.90 8.54
CA ILE A 106 -15.71 -7.57 9.25
C ILE A 106 -15.55 -9.01 8.77
N PRO A 107 -14.36 -9.60 8.90
CA PRO A 107 -14.09 -10.99 8.61
C PRO A 107 -15.01 -11.95 9.34
N LYS A 108 -15.35 -13.04 8.65
CA LYS A 108 -15.96 -14.21 9.30
C LYS A 108 -14.98 -14.95 10.21
N TYR A 109 -13.69 -14.95 9.88
CA TYR A 109 -12.66 -15.65 10.63
C TYR A 109 -11.54 -14.71 11.10
N THR A 110 -10.98 -15.03 12.26
CA THR A 110 -9.86 -14.28 12.85
C THR A 110 -8.56 -14.52 12.07
N GLN A 111 -7.59 -13.61 12.22
CA GLN A 111 -6.26 -13.81 11.64
C GLN A 111 -5.58 -15.06 12.20
N ASP A 112 -5.78 -15.40 13.48
CA ASP A 112 -5.25 -16.61 14.11
C ASP A 112 -5.83 -17.91 13.51
N GLU A 113 -7.12 -17.92 13.19
CA GLU A 113 -7.76 -19.05 12.51
C GLU A 113 -7.20 -19.23 11.10
N ALA A 114 -7.04 -18.14 10.35
CA ALA A 114 -6.43 -18.17 9.02
C ALA A 114 -4.94 -18.54 9.05
N LYS A 115 -4.21 -18.10 10.08
CA LYS A 115 -2.81 -18.45 10.29
C LYS A 115 -2.61 -19.94 10.51
N LYS A 116 -3.49 -20.59 11.29
CA LYS A 116 -3.46 -22.05 11.45
C LYS A 116 -3.59 -22.76 10.11
N VAL A 117 -4.49 -22.29 9.25
CA VAL A 117 -4.65 -22.82 7.89
C VAL A 117 -3.39 -22.59 7.05
N ALA A 118 -2.77 -21.41 7.12
CA ALA A 118 -1.52 -21.13 6.42
C ALA A 118 -0.38 -22.07 6.86
N ILE A 119 -0.25 -22.31 8.17
CA ILE A 119 0.75 -23.21 8.75
C ILE A 119 0.51 -24.66 8.30
N GLU A 120 -0.72 -25.16 8.40
CA GLU A 120 -1.09 -26.51 7.94
C GLU A 120 -0.82 -26.68 6.43
N PHE A 121 -1.11 -25.64 5.64
CA PHE A 121 -0.81 -25.62 4.22
C PHE A 121 0.70 -25.71 3.94
N LEU A 122 1.53 -24.92 4.61
CA LEU A 122 2.99 -24.93 4.42
C LEU A 122 3.61 -26.26 4.87
N GLN A 123 3.15 -26.84 5.98
CA GLN A 123 3.55 -28.17 6.44
C GLN A 123 3.26 -29.26 5.40
N LYS A 124 2.18 -29.10 4.61
CA LYS A 124 1.82 -30.02 3.54
C LYS A 124 2.63 -29.78 2.27
N VAL A 125 2.83 -28.52 1.88
CA VAL A 125 3.37 -28.16 0.56
C VAL A 125 4.90 -28.17 0.55
N VAL A 126 5.54 -27.63 1.59
CA VAL A 126 6.99 -27.36 1.64
C VAL A 126 7.56 -27.54 3.08
N PRO A 127 7.41 -28.74 3.68
CA PRO A 127 7.72 -28.95 5.11
C PRO A 127 9.17 -28.66 5.51
N GLU A 128 10.15 -29.02 4.68
CA GLU A 128 11.55 -28.89 5.06
C GLU A 128 11.99 -27.43 5.12
N LYS A 129 11.71 -26.63 4.08
CA LYS A 129 12.03 -25.19 4.09
C LYS A 129 11.23 -24.44 5.14
N PHE A 130 9.96 -24.83 5.38
CA PHE A 130 9.13 -24.20 6.41
C PHE A 130 9.74 -24.32 7.82
N LYS A 131 10.42 -25.43 8.15
CA LYS A 131 11.14 -25.58 9.44
C LYS A 131 12.27 -24.57 9.63
N GLU A 132 12.86 -24.08 8.54
CA GLU A 132 13.90 -23.06 8.56
C GLU A 132 13.32 -21.64 8.63
N THR A 133 11.99 -21.47 8.69
CA THR A 133 11.36 -20.15 8.68
C THR A 133 10.83 -19.71 10.03
N LYS A 134 10.69 -18.39 10.20
CA LYS A 134 9.94 -17.75 11.26
C LYS A 134 8.93 -16.78 10.64
N GLU A 135 7.74 -16.72 11.21
CA GLU A 135 6.75 -15.73 10.79
C GLU A 135 7.30 -14.31 11.00
N GLN A 136 7.24 -13.51 9.95
CA GLN A 136 7.46 -12.08 10.01
C GLN A 136 6.15 -11.40 10.41
N ILE A 137 6.11 -10.87 11.63
CA ILE A 137 4.99 -10.06 12.08
C ILE A 137 5.23 -8.65 11.58
N ASN A 138 4.59 -8.27 10.48
CA ASN A 138 4.69 -6.91 9.96
C ASN A 138 3.83 -5.97 10.82
N ASN A 139 4.40 -5.53 11.95
CA ASN A 139 3.80 -4.53 12.83
C ASN A 139 3.72 -3.13 12.19
N ASN A 140 4.31 -2.96 11.01
CA ASN A 140 4.31 -1.72 10.24
C ASN A 140 3.32 -1.70 9.07
N ASN A 141 2.41 -2.69 8.97
CA ASN A 141 1.39 -2.71 7.93
C ASN A 141 0.26 -1.71 8.24
N TYR A 142 0.57 -0.43 8.08
CA TYR A 142 -0.33 0.70 8.29
C TYR A 142 -1.13 1.07 7.02
N GLY A 143 -1.27 0.11 6.10
CA GLY A 143 -1.86 0.32 4.79
C GLY A 143 -3.39 0.33 4.82
N TYR A 144 -3.96 1.36 4.18
CA TYR A 144 -5.37 1.47 3.78
C TYR A 144 -5.93 0.19 3.11
N ASN A 145 -5.07 -0.64 2.49
CA ASN A 145 -5.46 -1.82 1.72
C ASN A 145 -5.87 -3.06 2.55
N GLU A 146 -5.45 -3.22 3.81
CA GLU A 146 -5.82 -4.43 4.58
C GLU A 146 -7.29 -4.45 5.02
N TYR A 147 -7.91 -3.28 5.20
CA TYR A 147 -9.33 -3.16 5.54
C TYR A 147 -10.25 -3.58 4.40
N TYR A 148 -9.81 -3.41 3.15
CA TYR A 148 -10.60 -3.71 1.95
C TYR A 148 -10.16 -4.99 1.23
N SER A 149 -9.05 -5.60 1.65
CA SER A 149 -8.63 -6.90 1.12
C SER A 149 -9.45 -8.01 1.76
N ASP A 150 -9.90 -8.96 0.95
CA ASP A 150 -10.62 -10.16 1.41
C ASP A 150 -9.70 -11.19 2.05
N ASP A 151 -8.39 -10.92 2.14
CA ASP A 151 -7.39 -11.90 2.50
C ASP A 151 -6.47 -11.43 3.65
N TYR A 152 -6.07 -12.38 4.49
CA TYR A 152 -4.93 -12.24 5.38
C TYR A 152 -3.67 -12.73 4.67
N ASN A 153 -2.59 -11.97 4.81
CA ASN A 153 -1.28 -12.31 4.24
C ASN A 153 -0.34 -12.72 5.36
N PHE A 154 0.37 -13.83 5.16
CA PHE A 154 1.35 -14.36 6.08
C PHE A 154 2.68 -14.52 5.36
N THR A 155 3.74 -13.99 5.97
CA THR A 155 5.11 -14.12 5.47
C THR A 155 5.91 -14.93 6.49
N PHE A 156 6.60 -15.97 6.03
CA PHE A 156 7.52 -16.74 6.84
C PHE A 156 8.92 -16.64 6.22
N GLU A 157 9.80 -15.89 6.86
CA GLU A 157 11.16 -15.62 6.39
C GLU A 157 12.11 -16.70 6.87
N ARG A 158 13.07 -17.08 6.02
CA ARG A 158 14.14 -18.00 6.39
C ARG A 158 14.98 -17.42 7.51
N VAL A 159 15.38 -18.26 8.45
CA VAL A 159 16.26 -17.94 9.56
C VAL A 159 17.52 -18.80 9.46
N VAL A 160 18.67 -18.15 9.29
CA VAL A 160 19.98 -18.81 9.22
C VAL A 160 20.80 -18.38 10.42
N SER A 161 21.27 -19.34 11.22
CA SER A 161 22.04 -19.05 12.46
C SER A 161 21.32 -18.10 13.43
N GLY A 162 19.98 -18.13 13.47
CA GLY A 162 19.17 -17.25 14.30
C GLY A 162 18.92 -15.85 13.72
N ILE A 163 19.39 -15.56 12.51
CA ILE A 163 19.27 -14.26 11.84
C ILE A 163 18.32 -14.38 10.63
N PRO A 164 17.36 -13.45 10.48
CA PRO A 164 16.44 -13.46 9.35
C PRO A 164 17.16 -13.21 8.02
N PHE A 165 16.67 -13.89 6.99
CA PHE A 165 17.02 -13.66 5.60
C PHE A 165 15.71 -13.45 4.80
N PRO A 166 15.18 -12.21 4.78
CA PRO A 166 13.85 -11.91 4.21
C PRO A 166 13.74 -12.19 2.70
N TYR A 167 14.87 -12.29 2.01
CA TYR A 167 14.94 -12.62 0.58
C TYR A 167 14.75 -14.11 0.29
N ASN A 168 14.68 -14.95 1.32
CA ASN A 168 14.11 -16.29 1.22
C ASN A 168 12.87 -16.34 2.12
N ALA A 169 11.70 -16.47 1.50
CA ALA A 169 10.45 -16.40 2.24
C ALA A 169 9.35 -17.22 1.58
N LEU A 170 8.43 -17.66 2.43
CA LEU A 170 7.17 -18.28 2.07
C LEU A 170 6.07 -17.25 2.27
N TYR A 171 5.33 -16.96 1.21
CA TYR A 171 4.17 -16.08 1.25
C TYR A 171 2.92 -16.92 1.14
N VAL A 172 1.95 -16.73 2.04
CA VAL A 172 0.66 -17.41 2.00
C VAL A 172 -0.45 -16.41 2.22
N THR A 173 -1.44 -16.44 1.33
CA THR A 173 -2.63 -15.60 1.41
C THR A 173 -3.84 -16.50 1.68
N VAL A 174 -4.60 -16.16 2.72
CA VAL A 174 -5.78 -16.93 3.17
C VAL A 174 -6.99 -16.02 3.22
N ASN A 175 -8.06 -16.41 2.56
CA ASN A 175 -9.29 -15.64 2.52
C ASN A 175 -9.96 -15.56 3.91
N LYS A 176 -10.23 -14.33 4.34
CA LYS A 176 -10.78 -13.96 5.65
C LYS A 176 -12.18 -14.51 5.91
N ASN A 177 -12.92 -14.83 4.84
CA ASN A 177 -14.33 -15.21 4.89
C ASN A 177 -14.59 -16.68 4.59
N THR A 178 -13.63 -17.37 3.98
CA THR A 178 -13.76 -18.78 3.59
C THR A 178 -12.68 -19.70 4.14
N LEU A 179 -11.59 -19.15 4.70
CA LEU A 179 -10.38 -19.89 5.10
C LEU A 179 -9.72 -20.68 3.96
N LYS A 180 -10.02 -20.35 2.70
CA LYS A 180 -9.31 -20.93 1.56
C LYS A 180 -7.97 -20.23 1.37
N VAL A 181 -6.91 -21.00 1.16
CA VAL A 181 -5.65 -20.47 0.65
C VAL A 181 -5.89 -20.02 -0.79
N THR A 182 -5.68 -18.73 -1.07
CA THR A 182 -5.90 -18.12 -2.39
C THR A 182 -4.59 -17.88 -3.13
N SER A 183 -3.48 -17.72 -2.41
CA SER A 183 -2.17 -17.64 -3.02
C SER A 183 -1.09 -18.23 -2.13
N TYR A 184 -0.05 -18.75 -2.77
CA TYR A 184 1.20 -19.11 -2.14
C TYR A 184 2.37 -18.83 -3.10
N SER A 185 3.47 -18.33 -2.55
CA SER A 185 4.72 -18.15 -3.29
C SER A 185 5.91 -18.58 -2.44
N LEU A 186 6.84 -19.29 -3.07
CA LEU A 186 8.13 -19.67 -2.52
C LEU A 186 9.21 -18.86 -3.23
N ASN A 187 9.83 -17.95 -2.50
CA ASN A 187 11.07 -17.34 -2.93
C ASN A 187 12.21 -18.01 -2.17
N TRP A 188 13.04 -18.80 -2.86
CA TRP A 188 14.10 -19.55 -2.22
C TRP A 188 15.26 -19.78 -3.16
N GLU A 189 16.46 -19.57 -2.63
CA GLU A 189 17.72 -19.77 -3.34
C GLU A 189 18.75 -20.25 -2.32
N ASP A 190 19.70 -21.07 -2.78
CA ASP A 190 20.77 -21.54 -1.92
C ASP A 190 21.94 -20.58 -1.96
N TYR A 191 22.28 -20.05 -0.78
CA TYR A 191 23.39 -19.13 -0.60
C TYR A 191 24.36 -19.59 0.47
N SER A 192 25.58 -19.06 0.40
CA SER A 192 26.54 -19.12 1.50
C SER A 192 26.39 -17.87 2.36
N PHE A 193 26.30 -18.05 3.67
CA PHE A 193 26.06 -16.98 4.63
C PHE A 193 27.34 -16.67 5.44
N PRO A 194 27.67 -15.40 5.69
CA PRO A 194 28.81 -15.03 6.53
C PRO A 194 28.57 -15.39 8.01
N ASP A 195 29.64 -15.62 8.79
CA ASP A 195 29.53 -15.94 10.22
C ASP A 195 29.08 -14.69 11.00
N PRO A 196 27.93 -14.73 11.69
CA PRO A 196 27.42 -13.58 12.43
C PRO A 196 28.25 -13.18 13.65
N LYS A 197 29.18 -14.01 14.11
CA LYS A 197 30.11 -13.64 15.19
C LYS A 197 31.04 -12.49 14.83
N ALA A 198 31.21 -12.21 13.53
CA ALA A 198 31.99 -11.07 13.05
C ALA A 198 31.22 -9.74 13.09
N ALA A 199 29.93 -9.75 13.47
CA ALA A 199 29.12 -8.54 13.52
C ALA A 199 29.54 -7.59 14.65
N ILE A 200 29.57 -6.29 14.37
CA ILE A 200 29.58 -5.23 15.38
C ILE A 200 28.33 -5.33 16.26
N SER A 201 28.38 -4.75 17.47
CA SER A 201 27.22 -4.79 18.36
C SER A 201 26.07 -3.91 17.82
N LYS A 202 24.85 -4.20 18.29
CA LYS A 202 23.67 -3.41 17.95
C LYS A 202 23.84 -1.95 18.40
N GLU A 203 24.49 -1.71 19.54
CA GLU A 203 24.77 -0.38 20.08
C GLU A 203 25.71 0.42 19.18
N GLU A 204 26.76 -0.22 18.66
CA GLU A 204 27.69 0.42 17.71
C GLU A 204 26.98 0.73 16.39
N ALA A 205 26.16 -0.20 15.89
CA ALA A 205 25.34 0.05 14.70
C ALA A 205 24.31 1.18 14.90
N ILE A 206 23.70 1.31 16.09
CA ILE A 206 22.81 2.44 16.43
C ILE A 206 23.59 3.75 16.44
N LYS A 207 24.83 3.77 16.94
CA LYS A 207 25.68 4.95 16.91
C LYS A 207 25.98 5.37 15.47
N ILE A 208 26.40 4.43 14.62
CA ILE A 208 26.62 4.67 13.19
C ILE A 208 25.34 5.17 12.51
N PHE A 209 24.19 4.57 12.84
CA PHE A 209 22.89 4.99 12.34
C PHE A 209 22.60 6.45 12.72
N LYS A 210 22.71 6.82 14.00
CA LYS A 210 22.46 8.20 14.47
C LYS A 210 23.41 9.22 13.82
N GLU A 211 24.67 8.85 13.63
CA GLU A 211 25.71 9.74 13.08
C GLU A 211 25.58 9.96 11.57
N LYS A 212 25.27 8.90 10.81
CA LYS A 212 25.40 8.92 9.34
C LYS A 212 24.06 8.81 8.58
N ILE A 213 23.01 8.27 9.22
CA ILE A 213 21.67 8.11 8.62
C ILE A 213 20.71 9.08 9.31
N GLY A 214 20.41 8.76 10.57
CA GLY A 214 19.73 9.59 11.55
C GLY A 214 18.30 10.01 11.21
N LEU A 215 17.59 10.47 12.23
CA LEU A 215 16.36 11.22 12.04
C LEU A 215 16.69 12.66 11.66
N LYS A 216 16.02 13.19 10.64
CA LYS A 216 16.13 14.59 10.22
C LYS A 216 14.81 15.31 10.45
N LEU A 217 14.90 16.51 11.01
CA LEU A 217 13.78 17.44 11.09
C LEU A 217 13.51 18.01 9.69
N GLN A 218 12.27 17.89 9.23
CA GLN A 218 11.84 18.38 7.92
C GLN A 218 10.36 18.78 7.94
N TYR A 219 9.96 19.63 6.99
CA TYR A 219 8.55 19.83 6.70
C TYR A 219 8.04 18.70 5.81
N ASN A 220 6.90 18.12 6.15
CA ASN A 220 6.20 17.16 5.30
C ASN A 220 4.90 17.79 4.80
N LEU A 221 4.65 17.65 3.50
CA LEU A 221 3.43 18.13 2.87
C LEU A 221 2.36 17.06 3.03
N VAL A 222 1.24 17.43 3.64
CA VAL A 222 0.16 16.51 3.96
C VAL A 222 -1.10 16.90 3.20
N TYR A 223 -1.75 15.87 2.67
CA TYR A 223 -2.95 15.94 1.86
C TYR A 223 -3.98 15.06 2.52
N ASN A 224 -4.86 15.63 3.33
CA ASN A 224 -5.82 14.81 4.05
C ASN A 224 -7.14 15.55 4.24
N GLN A 225 -8.24 14.82 4.09
CA GLN A 225 -9.57 15.21 4.56
C GLN A 225 -9.56 15.67 6.03
N VAL A 226 -8.61 15.19 6.85
CA VAL A 226 -8.38 15.61 8.25
C VAL A 226 -7.96 17.09 8.40
N TYR A 227 -7.30 17.68 7.39
CA TYR A 227 -6.82 19.07 7.42
C TYR A 227 -7.55 20.00 6.43
N GLY A 228 -8.56 19.47 5.74
CA GLY A 228 -9.29 20.13 4.65
C GLY A 228 -8.73 19.80 3.26
N ASN A 229 -9.47 20.19 2.20
CA ASN A 229 -9.08 19.94 0.80
C ASN A 229 -7.82 20.72 0.34
N GLU A 230 -7.22 21.54 1.21
CA GLU A 230 -6.05 22.36 0.89
C GLU A 230 -4.79 21.78 1.56
N PRO A 231 -3.64 21.72 0.86
CA PRO A 231 -2.41 21.16 1.39
C PRO A 231 -1.89 21.93 2.60
N GLN A 232 -1.38 21.20 3.60
CA GLN A 232 -0.72 21.80 4.77
C GLN A 232 0.68 21.22 4.95
N ALA A 233 1.58 22.01 5.53
CA ALA A 233 2.87 21.52 5.98
C ALA A 233 2.79 21.17 7.47
N ILE A 234 3.27 19.99 7.84
CA ILE A 234 3.54 19.61 9.24
C ILE A 234 5.04 19.47 9.44
N LEU A 235 5.49 19.61 10.68
CA LEU A 235 6.89 19.45 11.06
C LEU A 235 7.11 18.03 11.60
N VAL A 236 8.06 17.31 11.03
CA VAL A 236 8.29 15.89 11.36
C VAL A 236 9.78 15.54 11.50
N TYR A 237 10.06 14.51 12.29
CA TYR A 237 11.30 13.75 12.21
C TYR A 237 11.10 12.52 11.32
N GLY A 238 12.01 12.30 10.37
CA GLY A 238 11.96 11.14 9.47
C GLY A 238 13.35 10.69 9.03
N ILE A 239 13.43 9.46 8.53
CA ILE A 239 14.65 8.95 7.89
C ILE A 239 14.65 9.38 6.44
N TYR A 240 15.60 10.24 6.08
CA TYR A 240 15.66 10.83 4.74
C TYR A 240 16.12 9.81 3.66
N GLN A 241 17.12 8.99 4.00
CA GLN A 241 17.63 7.90 3.17
C GLN A 241 17.95 6.72 4.08
N ASN A 242 17.02 5.78 4.17
CA ASN A 242 17.25 4.56 4.95
C ASN A 242 18.22 3.67 4.18
N ALA A 243 19.26 3.18 4.84
CA ALA A 243 20.29 2.36 4.21
C ALA A 243 20.80 1.30 5.20
N PRO A 244 21.09 0.08 4.74
CA PRO A 244 21.69 -0.93 5.59
C PRO A 244 23.12 -0.55 6.00
N ILE A 245 23.45 -0.81 7.27
CA ILE A 245 24.80 -0.68 7.81
C ILE A 245 25.44 -2.05 7.76
N ASP A 246 26.57 -2.18 7.06
CA ASP A 246 27.34 -3.41 7.05
C ASP A 246 27.69 -3.83 8.48
N ALA A 247 27.29 -5.03 8.87
CA ALA A 247 27.50 -5.48 10.23
C ALA A 247 28.97 -5.83 10.50
N ILE A 248 29.80 -6.05 9.48
CA ILE A 248 31.22 -6.40 9.65
C ILE A 248 32.08 -5.13 9.59
N THR A 249 31.82 -4.23 8.62
CA THR A 249 32.67 -3.05 8.39
C THR A 249 32.14 -1.77 9.02
N GLY A 250 30.85 -1.69 9.35
CA GLY A 250 30.19 -0.45 9.80
C GLY A 250 30.00 0.58 8.68
N GLU A 251 30.23 0.19 7.42
CA GLU A 251 30.01 1.05 6.27
C GLU A 251 28.52 1.10 5.89
N ILE A 252 28.04 2.26 5.47
CA ILE A 252 26.72 2.39 4.87
C ILE A 252 26.85 2.07 3.40
N LYS A 253 26.16 1.02 2.96
CA LYS A 253 25.97 0.77 1.54
C LYS A 253 24.52 1.06 1.23
N THR A 254 24.26 2.13 0.47
CA THR A 254 22.92 2.42 -0.04
C THR A 254 22.47 1.28 -0.94
N ASN A 255 21.26 0.78 -0.72
CA ASN A 255 20.72 -0.35 -1.48
C ASN A 255 20.63 0.01 -2.98
N GLU A 256 21.01 -0.94 -3.82
CA GLU A 256 21.35 -0.74 -5.23
C GLU A 256 20.12 -0.59 -6.16
N TYR A 257 18.91 -0.62 -5.61
CA TYR A 257 17.69 -0.20 -6.29
C TYR A 257 16.75 0.45 -5.26
N TYR A 258 16.75 1.78 -5.20
CA TYR A 258 15.57 2.53 -4.78
C TYR A 258 14.96 3.15 -6.03
N TYR A 259 14.00 2.44 -6.61
CA TYR A 259 13.12 3.00 -7.61
C TYR A 259 12.31 4.10 -6.92
N VAL A 260 12.64 5.36 -7.19
CA VAL A 260 11.70 6.46 -6.96
C VAL A 260 10.54 6.17 -7.92
N PRO A 261 9.30 5.99 -7.44
CA PRO A 261 8.18 5.88 -8.35
C PRO A 261 8.13 7.15 -9.18
N MET A 262 8.51 7.07 -10.45
CA MET A 262 7.93 7.95 -11.46
C MET A 262 6.43 7.65 -11.39
N TYR A 263 5.67 8.63 -10.92
CA TYR A 263 4.23 8.65 -11.12
C TYR A 263 4.00 8.65 -12.63
N ASP A 264 3.82 7.46 -13.20
CA ASP A 264 3.24 7.29 -14.51
C ASP A 264 1.75 7.59 -14.35
N GLY A 265 1.35 8.79 -14.75
CA GLY A 265 -0.03 9.23 -14.75
C GLY A 265 -0.81 8.38 -15.74
N GLY A 266 -1.56 7.41 -15.20
CA GLY A 266 -2.46 6.56 -15.96
C GLY A 266 -3.34 7.38 -16.90
N GLY A 267 -3.21 7.11 -18.20
CA GLY A 267 -4.06 7.66 -19.24
C GLY A 267 -5.50 7.18 -19.08
N GLY A 268 -6.40 8.11 -18.78
CA GLY A 268 -7.85 7.93 -18.88
C GLY A 268 -8.38 8.82 -20.00
N GLY A 269 -8.43 8.31 -21.22
CA GLY A 269 -9.15 8.95 -22.31
C GLY A 269 -10.65 8.72 -22.15
N SER A 270 -11.42 9.79 -22.04
CA SER A 270 -12.87 9.75 -22.24
C SER A 270 -13.28 10.86 -23.19
N GLU A 271 -13.46 10.50 -24.47
CA GLU A 271 -14.23 11.28 -25.43
C GLU A 271 -15.70 11.29 -24.99
N VAL A 272 -16.28 12.47 -24.85
CA VAL A 272 -17.73 12.65 -24.93
C VAL A 272 -18.01 13.87 -25.80
N GLY A 273 -18.39 13.63 -27.04
CA GLY A 273 -19.06 14.63 -27.85
C GLY A 273 -20.51 14.78 -27.42
N ARG A 274 -20.98 16.03 -27.28
CA ARG A 274 -22.34 16.45 -27.62
C ARG A 274 -22.45 17.96 -27.57
N GLU A 275 -22.82 18.56 -28.70
CA GLU A 275 -23.31 19.93 -28.77
C GLU A 275 -24.62 20.06 -27.97
N SER A 276 -24.70 21.07 -27.10
CA SER A 276 -25.97 21.74 -26.83
C SER A 276 -25.71 23.16 -26.36
N THR A 277 -26.50 24.09 -26.87
CA THR A 277 -26.50 25.51 -26.53
C THR A 277 -27.23 25.74 -25.20
N GLN A 278 -26.48 25.83 -24.09
CA GLN A 278 -26.99 26.30 -22.80
C GLN A 278 -26.00 27.18 -22.04
N LYS A 279 -26.54 28.07 -21.20
CA LYS A 279 -25.79 29.03 -20.38
C LYS A 279 -24.87 28.29 -19.40
N LEU A 280 -23.64 28.81 -19.24
CA LEU A 280 -22.63 28.31 -18.31
C LEU A 280 -23.17 28.22 -16.88
N SER A 281 -22.93 27.10 -16.23
CA SER A 281 -23.05 26.90 -14.78
C SER A 281 -22.06 27.80 -14.02
N PRO A 282 -22.28 28.05 -12.72
CA PRO A 282 -21.33 28.80 -11.89
C PRO A 282 -19.90 28.22 -11.90
N GLU A 283 -19.76 26.90 -12.00
CA GLU A 283 -18.49 26.20 -12.09
C GLU A 283 -17.81 26.44 -13.44
N GLU A 284 -18.56 26.38 -14.54
CA GLU A 284 -18.04 26.69 -15.88
C GLU A 284 -17.68 28.17 -16.01
N GLN A 285 -18.43 29.07 -15.37
CA GLN A 285 -18.13 30.50 -15.35
C GLN A 285 -16.85 30.80 -14.55
N LYS A 286 -16.63 30.12 -13.41
CA LYS A 286 -15.36 30.18 -12.68
C LYS A 286 -14.18 29.65 -13.50
N ALA A 287 -14.38 28.59 -14.29
CA ALA A 287 -13.34 28.05 -15.17
C ALA A 287 -12.97 29.05 -16.29
N VAL A 288 -13.97 29.76 -16.84
CA VAL A 288 -13.76 30.83 -17.83
C VAL A 288 -13.01 32.01 -17.20
N GLU A 289 -13.45 32.51 -16.05
CA GLU A 289 -12.77 33.60 -15.33
C GLU A 289 -11.33 33.23 -14.89
N ALA A 290 -11.10 31.97 -14.52
CA ALA A 290 -9.75 31.48 -14.23
C ALA A 290 -8.87 31.48 -15.49
N SER A 291 -9.44 31.11 -16.64
CA SER A 291 -8.72 31.04 -17.92
C SER A 291 -8.27 32.39 -18.48
N GLU A 292 -8.94 33.49 -18.11
CA GLU A 292 -8.52 34.85 -18.47
C GLU A 292 -7.15 35.24 -17.88
N LYS A 293 -6.73 34.57 -16.79
CA LYS A 293 -5.44 34.80 -16.15
C LYS A 293 -4.30 34.01 -16.79
N TYR A 294 -4.60 33.13 -17.75
CA TYR A 294 -3.59 32.28 -18.35
C TYR A 294 -2.79 33.02 -19.41
N ILE A 295 -1.49 32.77 -19.44
CA ILE A 295 -0.63 33.19 -20.54
C ILE A 295 -1.06 32.51 -21.84
N SER A 296 -0.88 33.21 -22.96
CA SER A 296 -1.20 32.67 -24.27
C SER A 296 -0.25 31.54 -24.67
N LYS A 297 -0.70 30.69 -25.59
CA LYS A 297 0.13 29.69 -26.28
C LYS A 297 1.45 30.30 -26.79
N ASP A 298 1.38 31.44 -27.47
CA ASP A 298 2.56 32.09 -28.05
C ASP A 298 3.53 32.57 -26.96
N LYS A 299 2.99 33.06 -25.84
CA LYS A 299 3.82 33.42 -24.70
C LYS A 299 4.48 32.20 -24.07
N ALA A 300 3.78 31.07 -23.96
CA ALA A 300 4.36 29.82 -23.47
C ALA A 300 5.50 29.32 -24.38
N ILE A 301 5.33 29.39 -25.70
CA ILE A 301 6.39 29.07 -26.68
C ILE A 301 7.61 29.99 -26.50
N GLU A 302 7.39 31.30 -26.31
CA GLU A 302 8.44 32.28 -26.07
C GLU A 302 9.22 31.98 -24.78
N VAL A 303 8.50 31.67 -23.69
CA VAL A 303 9.09 31.27 -22.40
C VAL A 303 10.00 30.06 -22.58
N VAL A 304 9.56 29.00 -23.25
CA VAL A 304 10.39 27.82 -23.48
C VAL A 304 11.64 28.19 -24.27
N LYS A 305 11.50 28.87 -25.41
CA LYS A 305 12.65 29.26 -26.26
C LYS A 305 13.70 30.09 -25.52
N ASN A 306 13.27 30.96 -24.61
CA ASN A 306 14.18 31.83 -23.85
C ASN A 306 14.81 31.12 -22.64
N SER A 307 14.19 30.05 -22.15
CA SER A 307 14.58 29.38 -20.91
C SER A 307 15.40 28.11 -21.12
N LEU A 308 15.40 27.53 -22.32
CA LEU A 308 16.22 26.34 -22.61
C LEU A 308 17.72 26.69 -22.62
N PRO A 309 18.58 25.77 -22.13
CA PRO A 309 20.04 25.95 -22.18
C PRO A 309 20.65 25.63 -23.56
N PHE A 310 19.84 25.28 -24.55
CA PHE A 310 20.24 24.91 -25.91
C PHE A 310 19.26 25.46 -26.96
N SER A 311 19.70 25.51 -28.23
CA SER A 311 18.85 25.95 -29.34
C SER A 311 17.91 24.83 -29.79
N ILE A 312 16.67 25.21 -30.11
CA ILE A 312 15.67 24.35 -30.75
C ILE A 312 15.25 24.88 -32.14
N SER A 313 16.08 25.71 -32.77
CA SER A 313 15.81 26.32 -34.10
C SER A 313 15.53 25.29 -35.19
N ASP A 314 16.19 24.14 -35.11
CA ASP A 314 16.12 23.08 -36.12
C ASP A 314 14.99 22.09 -35.83
N TYR A 315 14.36 22.18 -34.66
CA TYR A 315 13.27 21.32 -34.27
C TYR A 315 11.93 21.86 -34.76
N LYS A 316 11.06 20.96 -35.20
CA LYS A 316 9.68 21.26 -35.56
C LYS A 316 8.79 21.11 -34.33
N LEU A 317 8.03 22.15 -34.00
CA LEU A 317 6.97 22.07 -32.99
C LEU A 317 5.89 21.08 -33.45
N SER A 318 5.69 20.02 -32.68
CA SER A 318 4.80 18.90 -33.02
C SER A 318 3.42 19.07 -32.36
N SER A 319 3.37 19.52 -31.11
CA SER A 319 2.13 19.71 -30.35
C SER A 319 2.25 20.78 -29.26
N VAL A 320 1.12 21.41 -28.93
CA VAL A 320 0.97 22.32 -27.79
C VAL A 320 -0.39 22.05 -27.15
N ASN A 321 -0.39 21.56 -25.92
CA ASN A 321 -1.58 21.15 -25.19
C ASN A 321 -1.68 21.96 -23.89
N LEU A 322 -2.89 22.41 -23.55
CA LEU A 322 -3.18 22.97 -22.23
C LEU A 322 -3.82 21.87 -21.39
N TYR A 323 -3.10 21.39 -20.38
CA TYR A 323 -3.67 20.46 -19.41
C TYR A 323 -4.27 21.27 -18.26
N SER A 324 -5.48 20.89 -17.83
CA SER A 324 -6.05 21.41 -16.60
C SER A 324 -5.11 21.09 -15.43
N GLY A 325 -5.08 21.99 -14.46
CA GLY A 325 -4.43 21.72 -13.19
C GLY A 325 -5.01 20.46 -12.54
N TYR A 326 -4.22 19.77 -11.74
CA TYR A 326 -4.76 18.70 -10.91
C TYR A 326 -5.50 19.33 -9.74
N ASP A 327 -6.77 18.96 -9.54
CA ASP A 327 -7.54 19.30 -8.32
C ASP A 327 -7.34 18.26 -7.21
N TYR A 328 -6.57 17.19 -7.48
CA TYR A 328 -6.36 16.07 -6.57
C TYR A 328 -4.87 15.93 -6.18
N PRO A 329 -4.54 15.48 -4.94
CA PRO A 329 -3.17 15.27 -4.47
C PRO A 329 -2.29 14.47 -5.44
N PRO A 330 -0.96 14.73 -5.49
CA PRO A 330 -0.14 15.35 -4.45
C PRO A 330 0.26 16.80 -4.70
N ALA A 331 -0.47 17.57 -5.53
CA ALA A 331 -0.44 19.03 -5.52
C ALA A 331 -1.61 19.57 -6.34
N LYS A 332 -2.35 20.53 -5.78
CA LYS A 332 -3.19 21.42 -6.58
C LYS A 332 -2.25 22.20 -7.50
N SER A 333 -2.26 21.90 -8.79
CA SER A 333 -1.39 22.57 -9.75
C SER A 333 -2.18 23.59 -10.54
N ASN A 334 -1.53 24.67 -10.98
CA ASN A 334 -2.10 25.49 -12.03
C ASN A 334 -2.22 24.66 -13.32
N PRO A 335 -3.07 25.08 -14.28
CA PRO A 335 -3.02 24.54 -15.63
C PRO A 335 -1.63 24.70 -16.23
N ILE A 336 -1.22 23.75 -17.07
CA ILE A 336 0.13 23.68 -17.63
C ILE A 336 0.03 23.65 -19.15
N TRP A 337 0.78 24.55 -19.79
CA TRP A 337 1.09 24.42 -21.20
C TRP A 337 2.18 23.36 -21.38
N TYR A 338 1.87 22.27 -22.07
CA TYR A 338 2.81 21.24 -22.46
C TYR A 338 3.12 21.37 -23.94
N LEU A 339 4.40 21.41 -24.28
CA LEU A 339 4.88 21.64 -25.63
C LEU A 339 5.87 20.55 -26.02
N ASP A 340 5.74 20.04 -27.25
CA ASP A 340 6.61 19.00 -27.80
C ASP A 340 7.22 19.48 -29.12
N TRP A 341 8.52 19.26 -29.26
CA TRP A 341 9.29 19.51 -30.46
C TRP A 341 10.01 18.25 -30.89
N THR A 342 10.05 18.01 -32.20
CA THR A 342 10.70 16.84 -32.79
C THR A 342 11.68 17.26 -33.88
N LEU A 343 12.78 16.52 -33.99
CA LEU A 343 13.75 16.64 -35.06
C LEU A 343 14.09 15.24 -35.56
N THR A 344 13.99 15.03 -36.88
CA THR A 344 14.53 13.83 -37.53
C THR A 344 15.75 14.22 -38.32
N LYS A 345 16.91 13.70 -37.94
CA LYS A 345 18.20 13.96 -38.59
C LYS A 345 18.98 12.66 -38.69
N ASP A 346 19.55 12.38 -39.87
CA ASP A 346 20.36 11.17 -40.12
C ASP A 346 19.63 9.87 -39.75
N ASN A 347 18.32 9.79 -40.04
CA ASN A 347 17.44 8.69 -39.67
C ASN A 347 17.34 8.42 -38.15
N LYS A 348 17.70 9.40 -37.32
CA LYS A 348 17.55 9.41 -35.86
C LYS A 348 16.47 10.40 -35.46
N TYR A 349 15.67 10.01 -34.48
CA TYR A 349 14.59 10.83 -33.92
C TYR A 349 15.05 11.48 -32.61
N TYR A 350 14.83 12.78 -32.51
CA TYR A 350 15.10 13.58 -31.32
C TYR A 350 13.83 14.28 -30.88
N TYR A 351 13.70 14.48 -29.58
CA TYR A 351 12.57 15.18 -29.00
C TYR A 351 13.02 16.18 -27.94
N VAL A 352 12.22 17.23 -27.77
CA VAL A 352 12.27 18.15 -26.64
C VAL A 352 10.84 18.34 -26.14
N THR A 353 10.60 18.04 -24.88
CA THR A 353 9.33 18.31 -24.21
C THR A 353 9.54 19.40 -23.17
N ALA A 354 8.58 20.30 -23.02
CA ALA A 354 8.64 21.36 -22.01
C ALA A 354 7.26 21.67 -21.43
N SER A 355 7.24 22.15 -20.20
CA SER A 355 6.04 22.55 -19.48
C SER A 355 6.19 23.94 -18.89
N VAL A 356 5.14 24.75 -19.02
CA VAL A 356 5.07 26.13 -18.51
C VAL A 356 3.79 26.28 -17.70
N ASP A 357 3.91 26.84 -16.50
CA ASP A 357 2.75 27.19 -15.66
C ASP A 357 1.92 28.25 -16.39
N ALA A 358 0.65 27.92 -16.69
CA ALA A 358 -0.19 28.79 -17.48
C ALA A 358 -0.54 30.09 -16.75
N VAL A 359 -0.49 30.15 -15.42
CA VAL A 359 -0.82 31.35 -14.64
C VAL A 359 0.41 32.22 -14.41
N THR A 360 1.53 31.62 -13.99
CA THR A 360 2.74 32.38 -13.65
C THR A 360 3.65 32.64 -14.86
N GLY A 361 3.51 31.83 -15.91
CA GLY A 361 4.40 31.85 -17.06
C GLY A 361 5.81 31.35 -16.78
N GLU A 362 6.03 30.65 -15.66
CA GLU A 362 7.32 30.06 -15.31
C GLU A 362 7.51 28.70 -16.00
N LEU A 363 8.73 28.42 -16.46
CA LEU A 363 9.11 27.08 -16.92
C LEU A 363 9.12 26.11 -15.73
N THR A 364 8.30 25.07 -15.79
CA THR A 364 8.17 24.05 -14.74
C THR A 364 9.02 22.82 -15.02
N SER A 365 9.18 22.44 -16.28
CA SER A 365 10.08 21.34 -16.66
C SER A 365 10.48 21.38 -18.13
N PHE A 366 11.60 20.74 -18.46
CA PHE A 366 11.87 20.27 -19.82
C PHE A 366 12.66 18.95 -19.80
N SER A 367 12.57 18.20 -20.89
CA SER A 367 13.42 17.06 -21.17
C SER A 367 13.81 17.05 -22.64
N ARG A 368 15.02 16.58 -22.97
CA ARG A 368 15.45 16.28 -24.33
C ARG A 368 16.00 14.87 -24.41
N GLY A 369 15.81 14.21 -25.55
CA GLY A 369 16.33 12.87 -25.78
C GLY A 369 16.49 12.55 -27.25
N GLY A 370 17.11 11.41 -27.50
CA GLY A 370 17.42 10.92 -28.84
C GLY A 370 18.67 10.02 -28.81
N PRO A 371 18.91 9.21 -29.85
CA PRO A 371 19.92 8.15 -29.83
C PRO A 371 21.33 8.62 -29.42
N ASP A 372 21.76 9.82 -29.82
CA ASP A 372 23.11 10.31 -29.51
C ASP A 372 23.24 10.90 -28.09
N ILE A 373 22.11 11.25 -27.47
CA ILE A 373 22.01 11.72 -26.08
C ILE A 373 21.89 10.53 -25.14
N ASP A 374 21.06 9.55 -25.50
CA ASP A 374 20.68 8.42 -24.65
C ASP A 374 21.68 7.27 -24.75
N ASN A 375 22.24 7.02 -25.93
CA ASN A 375 23.29 6.01 -26.11
C ASN A 375 24.65 6.60 -25.77
N VAL A 376 25.19 6.13 -24.67
CA VAL A 376 26.50 6.55 -24.17
C VAL A 376 27.56 5.46 -24.32
N GLN A 377 27.18 4.29 -24.85
CA GLN A 377 28.02 3.08 -24.88
C GLN A 377 29.43 3.35 -25.42
N GLY A 378 30.43 3.15 -24.57
CA GLY A 378 31.84 3.30 -24.92
C GLY A 378 32.34 4.75 -24.99
N LYS A 379 31.56 5.72 -24.47
CA LYS A 379 32.02 7.11 -24.32
C LYS A 379 32.79 7.28 -23.01
N GLU A 380 33.84 8.09 -23.04
CA GLU A 380 34.58 8.48 -21.83
C GLU A 380 33.97 9.72 -21.18
N LEU A 381 34.01 9.79 -19.84
CA LEU A 381 33.52 10.93 -19.08
C LEU A 381 34.37 12.17 -19.36
N SER A 382 33.74 13.25 -19.84
CA SER A 382 34.43 14.52 -20.14
C SER A 382 34.32 15.55 -19.02
N TYR A 383 33.35 15.38 -18.11
CA TYR A 383 33.06 16.32 -17.04
C TYR A 383 33.09 15.65 -15.67
N THR A 384 33.75 16.31 -14.73
CA THR A 384 33.68 15.97 -13.30
C THR A 384 32.33 16.35 -12.72
N LYS A 385 31.98 15.74 -11.59
CA LYS A 385 30.75 16.07 -10.85
C LYS A 385 30.69 17.54 -10.44
N GLU A 386 31.81 18.12 -10.04
CA GLU A 386 31.93 19.52 -9.64
C GLU A 386 31.68 20.46 -10.82
N GLN A 387 32.20 20.13 -12.01
CA GLN A 387 31.95 20.91 -13.22
C GLN A 387 30.48 20.83 -13.65
N MET A 388 29.90 19.63 -13.66
CA MET A 388 28.48 19.44 -13.96
C MET A 388 27.57 20.17 -12.96
N ARG A 389 27.91 20.12 -11.67
CA ARG A 389 27.19 20.86 -10.63
C ARG A 389 27.22 22.36 -10.92
N LYS A 390 28.39 22.90 -11.26
CA LYS A 390 28.53 24.31 -11.62
C LYS A 390 27.66 24.68 -12.84
N ILE A 391 27.61 23.83 -13.86
CA ILE A 391 26.73 24.02 -15.03
C ILE A 391 25.26 24.09 -14.59
N ALA A 392 24.82 23.16 -13.73
CA ALA A 392 23.46 23.18 -13.19
C ALA A 392 23.18 24.45 -12.38
N GLU A 393 24.05 24.84 -11.44
CA GLU A 393 23.85 26.02 -10.60
C GLU A 393 23.86 27.33 -11.40
N ASP A 394 24.72 27.44 -12.42
CA ASP A 394 24.77 28.64 -13.27
C ASP A 394 23.51 28.75 -14.15
N TYR A 395 22.94 27.62 -14.58
CA TYR A 395 21.62 27.60 -15.23
C TYR A 395 20.49 28.03 -14.26
N LEU A 396 20.46 27.50 -13.04
CA LEU A 396 19.43 27.84 -12.05
C LEU A 396 19.44 29.32 -11.64
N LYS A 397 20.64 29.92 -11.52
CA LYS A 397 20.79 31.38 -11.28
C LYS A 397 20.19 32.23 -12.40
N LYS A 398 20.11 31.71 -13.63
CA LYS A 398 19.51 32.42 -14.77
C LYS A 398 17.99 32.28 -14.78
N ILE A 399 17.47 31.07 -14.59
CA ILE A 399 16.06 30.77 -14.84
C ILE A 399 15.15 30.90 -13.61
N VAL A 400 15.64 30.61 -12.41
CA VAL A 400 14.86 30.68 -11.15
C VAL A 400 15.69 31.20 -9.96
N PRO A 401 16.35 32.38 -10.08
CA PRO A 401 17.29 32.87 -9.08
C PRO A 401 16.71 32.99 -7.67
N GLU A 402 15.47 33.48 -7.54
CA GLU A 402 14.85 33.68 -6.24
C GLU A 402 14.60 32.35 -5.52
N LYS A 403 13.99 31.37 -6.21
CA LYS A 403 13.73 30.03 -5.65
C LYS A 403 15.03 29.30 -5.36
N PHE A 404 15.98 29.32 -6.29
CA PHE A 404 17.29 28.68 -6.11
C PHE A 404 18.06 29.24 -4.90
N SER A 405 18.00 30.56 -4.66
CA SER A 405 18.67 31.18 -3.49
C SER A 405 18.16 30.68 -2.13
N LYS A 406 16.95 30.09 -2.09
CA LYS A 406 16.32 29.50 -0.90
C LYS A 406 16.61 28.01 -0.78
N THR A 407 17.43 27.42 -1.65
CA THR A 407 17.70 25.97 -1.66
C THR A 407 19.07 25.61 -1.12
N ALA A 408 19.20 24.38 -0.63
CA ALA A 408 20.47 23.71 -0.40
C ALA A 408 20.66 22.58 -1.41
N TYR A 409 21.89 22.42 -1.91
CA TYR A 409 22.25 21.23 -2.70
C TYR A 409 22.11 19.99 -1.84
N GLN A 410 21.43 19.01 -2.39
CA GLN A 410 21.24 17.74 -1.76
C GLN A 410 21.91 16.65 -2.59
N GLU A 411 22.92 16.03 -2.00
CA GLU A 411 23.67 14.96 -2.63
C GLU A 411 22.74 13.78 -2.96
N THR A 412 22.76 13.39 -4.23
CA THR A 412 22.12 12.15 -4.67
C THR A 412 23.12 11.03 -4.47
N ASN A 413 22.83 10.11 -3.56
CA ASN A 413 23.62 8.90 -3.42
C ASN A 413 23.34 7.99 -4.62
N ILE A 414 24.13 8.16 -5.67
CA ILE A 414 24.09 7.29 -6.85
C ILE A 414 24.92 6.04 -6.53
N PRO A 415 24.31 4.84 -6.59
CA PRO A 415 25.04 3.59 -6.35
C PRO A 415 26.26 3.46 -7.25
N GLU A 416 27.32 2.83 -6.75
CA GLU A 416 28.56 2.62 -7.52
C GLU A 416 28.33 1.72 -8.75
N SER A 417 27.34 0.83 -8.70
CA SER A 417 26.84 0.04 -9.82
C SER A 417 26.15 0.90 -10.91
N SER A 418 25.47 1.98 -10.54
CA SER A 418 24.95 2.96 -11.50
C SER A 418 26.05 3.81 -12.15
N LYS A 419 27.30 3.77 -11.66
CA LYS A 419 28.45 4.32 -12.41
C LYS A 419 28.92 3.36 -13.51
N MET A 420 28.45 2.10 -13.53
CA MET A 420 28.84 1.06 -14.49
C MET A 420 27.80 0.83 -15.59
N ILE A 421 26.54 1.20 -15.35
CA ILE A 421 25.60 1.56 -16.41
C ILE A 421 25.92 3.00 -16.74
N GLU A 422 26.48 3.28 -17.91
CA GLU A 422 26.77 4.64 -18.34
C GLU A 422 25.48 5.48 -18.27
N MET A 423 25.34 6.30 -17.23
CA MET A 423 24.16 7.15 -17.08
C MET A 423 24.24 8.29 -18.08
N PRO A 424 23.23 8.47 -18.96
CA PRO A 424 23.26 9.55 -19.95
C PRO A 424 23.28 10.94 -19.31
N ALA A 425 22.79 11.06 -18.06
CA ALA A 425 22.83 12.28 -17.27
C ALA A 425 22.96 12.02 -15.76
N TYR A 426 23.66 12.92 -15.07
CA TYR A 426 23.84 12.95 -13.62
C TYR A 426 22.82 13.91 -12.96
N PRO A 427 22.01 13.46 -11.99
CA PRO A 427 21.02 14.28 -11.29
C PRO A 427 21.62 15.19 -10.21
N PHE A 428 21.31 16.47 -10.26
CA PHE A 428 21.55 17.46 -9.21
C PHE A 428 20.23 17.92 -8.62
N ARG A 429 20.03 17.66 -7.32
CA ARG A 429 18.82 18.02 -6.59
C ARG A 429 19.11 19.18 -5.62
N TYR A 430 18.20 20.15 -5.59
CA TYR A 430 18.23 21.29 -4.69
C TYR A 430 16.89 21.39 -3.96
N VAL A 431 16.92 21.51 -2.64
CA VAL A 431 15.70 21.49 -1.80
C VAL A 431 15.59 22.79 -1.05
N GLU A 432 14.39 23.36 -0.98
CA GLU A 432 14.14 24.57 -0.20
C GLU A 432 14.51 24.36 1.27
N VAL A 433 15.16 25.36 1.85
CA VAL A 433 15.47 25.47 3.27
C VAL A 433 14.73 26.68 3.82
N ALA A 434 13.76 26.43 4.68
CA ALA A 434 13.00 27.46 5.37
C ALA A 434 13.23 27.34 6.89
N ASN A 435 13.59 28.44 7.55
CA ASN A 435 13.96 28.45 8.99
C ASN A 435 15.08 27.45 9.34
N GLY A 436 16.01 27.19 8.42
CA GLY A 436 17.06 26.19 8.59
C GLY A 436 16.59 24.73 8.47
N ILE A 437 15.34 24.49 8.08
CA ILE A 437 14.71 23.17 7.98
C ILE A 437 14.36 22.88 6.52
N LEU A 438 14.58 21.64 6.08
CA LEU A 438 14.30 21.23 4.70
C LEU A 438 12.80 21.17 4.43
N CYS A 439 12.41 21.62 3.23
CA CYS A 439 11.08 21.43 2.63
C CYS A 439 11.19 20.48 1.42
N PRO A 440 11.28 19.15 1.59
CA PRO A 440 11.53 18.21 0.49
C PRO A 440 10.53 18.29 -0.67
N PHE A 441 9.31 18.76 -0.42
CA PHE A 441 8.26 18.97 -1.41
C PHE A 441 8.52 20.18 -2.32
N ASN A 442 9.37 21.13 -1.91
CA ASN A 442 9.84 22.24 -2.72
C ASN A 442 11.28 21.95 -3.17
N ASN A 443 11.44 21.57 -4.44
CA ASN A 443 12.73 21.14 -4.96
C ASN A 443 12.90 21.46 -6.45
N ILE A 444 14.17 21.52 -6.85
CA ILE A 444 14.63 21.74 -8.21
C ILE A 444 15.57 20.59 -8.58
N ASN A 445 15.36 19.96 -9.73
CA ASN A 445 16.22 18.92 -10.27
C ASN A 445 16.78 19.36 -11.61
N VAL A 446 18.07 19.10 -11.82
CA VAL A 446 18.76 19.34 -13.09
C VAL A 446 19.58 18.11 -13.42
N ASN A 447 19.42 17.56 -14.62
CA ASN A 447 20.21 16.43 -15.09
C ASN A 447 21.22 16.89 -16.13
N VAL A 448 22.51 16.64 -15.89
CA VAL A 448 23.61 17.10 -16.75
C VAL A 448 24.37 15.90 -17.30
N SER A 449 24.62 15.87 -18.61
CA SER A 449 25.39 14.79 -19.23
C SER A 449 26.85 14.83 -18.79
N PRO A 450 27.42 13.74 -18.23
CA PRO A 450 28.84 13.70 -17.89
C PRO A 450 29.76 13.63 -19.12
N TYR A 451 29.19 13.32 -20.29
CA TYR A 451 29.94 13.18 -21.55
C TYR A 451 30.03 14.51 -22.31
N THR A 452 28.95 15.31 -22.31
CA THR A 452 28.87 16.54 -23.11
C THR A 452 28.78 17.81 -22.26
N GLY A 453 28.44 17.71 -20.97
CA GLY A 453 28.15 18.85 -20.11
C GLY A 453 26.81 19.51 -20.41
N GLU A 454 26.01 18.96 -21.33
CA GLU A 454 24.70 19.52 -21.67
C GLU A 454 23.66 19.18 -20.60
N ILE A 455 22.75 20.13 -20.35
CA ILE A 455 21.59 19.88 -19.49
C ILE A 455 20.54 19.12 -20.30
N VAL A 456 20.21 17.91 -19.86
CA VAL A 456 19.29 16.98 -20.53
C VAL A 456 17.87 17.17 -20.03
N SER A 457 17.69 17.48 -18.75
CA SER A 457 16.37 17.80 -18.21
C SER A 457 16.44 18.71 -16.99
N TYR A 458 15.32 19.38 -16.74
CA TYR A 458 15.08 20.26 -15.60
C TYR A 458 13.66 20.03 -15.12
N SER A 459 13.47 20.04 -13.80
CA SER A 459 12.13 20.14 -13.20
C SER A 459 12.17 20.97 -11.93
N ILE A 460 11.10 21.73 -11.70
CA ILE A 460 10.87 22.44 -10.45
C ILE A 460 9.50 22.08 -9.90
N HIS A 461 9.48 21.73 -8.62
CA HIS A 461 8.26 21.56 -7.83
C HIS A 461 8.29 22.60 -6.72
N TRP A 462 7.26 23.45 -6.68
CA TRP A 462 7.19 24.53 -5.71
C TRP A 462 5.75 24.79 -5.29
N THR A 463 5.50 24.87 -3.99
CA THR A 463 4.21 25.21 -3.40
C THR A 463 4.36 26.30 -2.35
N SER A 464 3.29 27.07 -2.15
CA SER A 464 3.24 28.23 -1.26
C SER A 464 2.43 27.94 0.01
N VAL A 465 2.66 26.77 0.63
CA VAL A 465 1.98 26.41 1.87
C VAL A 465 2.53 27.17 3.07
N LYS A 466 1.65 27.45 4.04
CA LYS A 466 2.05 28.05 5.31
C LYS A 466 2.86 27.02 6.11
N LEU A 467 4.10 27.37 6.44
CA LEU A 467 4.98 26.53 7.26
C LEU A 467 4.71 26.76 8.76
N PRO A 468 4.61 25.68 9.57
CA PRO A 468 4.47 25.80 11.02
C PRO A 468 5.76 26.30 11.67
N SER A 469 5.64 27.00 12.82
CA SER A 469 6.80 27.44 13.62
C SER A 469 7.59 26.23 14.15
N PRO A 470 8.94 26.26 14.15
CA PRO A 470 9.78 25.22 14.73
C PRO A 470 9.91 25.28 16.27
N GLU A 471 9.22 26.18 16.96
CA GLU A 471 9.24 26.27 18.43
C GLU A 471 8.47 25.12 19.11
N ASN A 472 8.70 24.82 20.39
CA ASN A 472 7.92 23.81 21.14
C ASN A 472 7.84 22.43 20.45
N ILE A 473 8.96 21.97 19.88
CA ILE A 473 9.09 20.61 19.33
C ILE A 473 9.76 19.68 20.34
N ILE A 474 9.50 18.37 20.19
CA ILE A 474 10.24 17.34 20.93
C ILE A 474 11.71 17.35 20.52
N SER A 475 12.57 16.91 21.44
CA SER A 475 14.00 16.77 21.15
C SER A 475 14.28 15.64 20.16
N LEU A 476 15.43 15.70 19.48
CA LEU A 476 15.89 14.62 18.60
C LEU A 476 16.10 13.30 19.39
N GLU A 477 16.54 13.36 20.65
CA GLU A 477 16.67 12.17 21.49
C GLU A 477 15.32 11.54 21.84
N GLU A 478 14.29 12.36 22.11
CA GLU A 478 12.93 11.84 22.31
C GLU A 478 12.39 11.22 21.01
N ALA A 479 12.67 11.82 19.85
CA ALA A 479 12.31 11.24 18.56
C ALA A 479 13.01 9.90 18.32
N TYR A 480 14.29 9.76 18.66
CA TYR A 480 14.97 8.46 18.60
C TYR A 480 14.36 7.43 19.54
N LYS A 481 14.00 7.82 20.77
CA LYS A 481 13.32 6.94 21.72
C LYS A 481 11.99 6.44 21.13
N ILE A 482 11.15 7.34 20.63
CA ILE A 482 9.89 6.99 19.96
C ILE A 482 10.13 6.04 18.79
N MET A 483 11.11 6.32 17.93
CA MET A 483 11.45 5.47 16.80
C MET A 483 11.83 4.04 17.26
N PHE A 484 12.79 3.90 18.18
CA PHE A 484 13.28 2.58 18.61
C PHE A 484 12.27 1.83 19.49
N ASP A 485 11.36 2.51 20.19
CA ASP A 485 10.25 1.89 20.93
C ASP A 485 9.17 1.32 19.97
N ASN A 486 9.11 1.80 18.72
CA ASN A 486 8.06 1.49 17.76
C ASN A 486 8.54 0.88 16.44
N SER A 487 9.84 0.58 16.32
CA SER A 487 10.43 -0.03 15.14
C SER A 487 11.52 -1.01 15.53
N GLU A 488 11.76 -1.97 14.64
CA GLU A 488 12.87 -2.89 14.80
C GLU A 488 14.11 -2.32 14.13
N PHE A 489 15.23 -2.49 14.81
CA PHE A 489 16.57 -2.27 14.28
C PHE A 489 17.30 -3.61 14.35
N THR A 490 17.28 -4.33 13.23
CA THR A 490 17.49 -5.78 13.20
C THR A 490 18.72 -6.12 12.39
N LEU A 491 19.49 -7.07 12.91
CA LEU A 491 20.56 -7.72 12.17
C LEU A 491 19.92 -8.70 11.18
N THR A 492 20.22 -8.56 9.89
CA THR A 492 19.61 -9.33 8.80
C THR A 492 20.65 -9.69 7.75
N TYR A 493 20.43 -10.79 7.04
CA TYR A 493 21.15 -11.05 5.81
C TYR A 493 20.50 -10.31 4.63
N ILE A 494 21.32 -9.78 3.73
CA ILE A 494 20.87 -9.13 2.48
C ILE A 494 21.75 -9.63 1.31
N PRO A 495 21.18 -9.79 0.10
CA PRO A 495 21.97 -10.06 -1.09
C PRO A 495 22.82 -8.83 -1.48
N ASP A 496 24.05 -9.09 -1.91
CA ASP A 496 25.02 -8.13 -2.46
C ASP A 496 25.32 -8.54 -3.90
N TYR A 497 24.76 -7.81 -4.86
CA TYR A 497 24.80 -8.17 -6.29
C TYR A 497 26.06 -7.59 -6.94
N ASP A 498 26.83 -8.42 -7.63
CA ASP A 498 27.91 -7.92 -8.49
C ASP A 498 27.36 -7.52 -9.86
N TYR A 499 26.94 -6.26 -10.00
CA TYR A 499 26.40 -5.75 -11.25
C TYR A 499 27.43 -5.69 -12.40
N LYS A 500 28.74 -5.86 -12.15
CA LYS A 500 29.73 -6.07 -13.23
C LYS A 500 29.60 -7.45 -13.87
N SER A 501 28.98 -8.39 -13.16
CA SER A 501 28.79 -9.78 -13.55
C SER A 501 27.35 -10.19 -13.23
N PRO A 502 26.33 -9.61 -13.91
CA PRO A 502 24.92 -9.83 -13.57
C PRO A 502 24.49 -11.30 -13.69
N ASP A 503 25.26 -12.11 -14.42
CA ASP A 503 25.05 -13.56 -14.55
C ASP A 503 25.51 -14.36 -13.32
N LYS A 504 26.24 -13.74 -12.38
CA LYS A 504 26.66 -14.38 -11.12
C LYS A 504 25.59 -14.21 -10.04
N PRO A 505 25.31 -15.26 -9.26
CA PRO A 505 24.43 -15.13 -8.10
C PRO A 505 25.03 -14.12 -7.10
N PRO A 506 24.19 -13.35 -6.38
CA PRO A 506 24.68 -12.41 -5.38
C PRO A 506 25.40 -13.15 -4.25
N THR A 507 26.38 -12.49 -3.66
CA THR A 507 26.92 -12.91 -2.36
C THR A 507 25.98 -12.45 -1.25
N ILE A 508 26.03 -13.08 -0.07
CA ILE A 508 25.23 -12.63 1.07
C ILE A 508 26.11 -11.87 2.03
N ARG A 509 25.60 -10.73 2.49
CA ARG A 509 26.22 -9.93 3.54
C ARG A 509 25.29 -9.79 4.74
N LEU A 510 25.90 -9.46 5.86
CA LEU A 510 25.22 -9.25 7.13
C LEU A 510 25.12 -7.75 7.38
N ALA A 511 23.92 -7.26 7.72
CA ALA A 511 23.68 -5.83 7.89
C ALA A 511 22.66 -5.52 8.99
N TYR A 512 22.77 -4.34 9.58
CA TYR A 512 21.73 -3.75 10.41
C TYR A 512 20.82 -2.86 9.56
N GLN A 513 19.50 -3.03 9.70
CA GLN A 513 18.52 -2.21 9.01
C GLN A 513 17.38 -1.80 9.95
N SER A 514 16.91 -0.55 9.80
CA SER A 514 15.68 -0.10 10.44
C SER A 514 14.48 -0.38 9.56
N ASN A 515 13.37 -0.85 10.14
CA ASN A 515 12.09 -0.96 9.46
C ASN A 515 11.18 0.28 9.67
N PHE A 516 11.71 1.40 10.17
CA PHE A 516 10.94 2.62 10.40
C PHE A 516 10.77 3.42 9.10
N TYR A 517 9.56 3.37 8.52
CA TYR A 517 9.21 4.10 7.28
C TYR A 517 8.26 5.28 7.50
N ASN A 518 7.83 5.50 8.75
CA ASN A 518 6.90 6.55 9.12
C ASN A 518 7.63 7.84 9.52
N TYR A 519 6.85 8.85 9.86
CA TYR A 519 7.31 10.09 10.44
C TYR A 519 6.90 10.21 11.90
N ILE A 520 7.64 11.01 12.67
CA ILE A 520 7.25 11.40 14.03
C ILE A 520 6.87 12.87 13.96
N ASN A 521 5.63 13.20 14.30
CA ASN A 521 5.20 14.59 14.39
C ASN A 521 6.03 15.31 15.46
N ALA A 522 6.80 16.32 15.05
CA ALA A 522 7.76 16.99 15.90
C ALA A 522 7.10 17.77 17.05
N LYS A 523 5.81 18.12 16.94
CA LYS A 523 5.06 18.83 17.99
C LYS A 523 4.48 17.89 19.03
N THR A 524 4.02 16.71 18.60
CA THR A 524 3.21 15.83 19.45
C THR A 524 3.91 14.53 19.84
N GLY A 525 4.98 14.14 19.15
CA GLY A 525 5.63 12.83 19.31
C GLY A 525 4.81 11.66 18.74
N GLN A 526 3.69 11.93 18.09
CA GLN A 526 2.87 10.88 17.48
C GLN A 526 3.48 10.39 16.17
N ILE A 527 3.42 9.09 15.93
CA ILE A 527 3.81 8.51 14.65
C ILE A 527 2.73 8.82 13.63
N VAL A 528 3.13 9.32 12.47
CA VAL A 528 2.25 9.62 11.34
C VAL A 528 2.80 9.01 10.05
N ASP A 529 1.92 8.64 9.14
CA ASP A 529 2.32 8.16 7.82
C ASP A 529 2.72 9.33 6.90
N TYR A 530 3.04 9.02 5.64
CA TYR A 530 3.44 10.05 4.67
C TYR A 530 2.36 11.11 4.40
N SER A 531 1.09 10.80 4.66
CA SER A 531 -0.06 11.70 4.51
C SER A 531 -0.35 12.51 5.78
N GLY A 532 0.45 12.36 6.84
CA GLY A 532 0.28 13.07 8.11
C GLY A 532 -0.79 12.49 9.03
N LYS A 533 -1.23 11.28 8.74
CA LYS A 533 -2.29 10.59 9.46
C LYS A 533 -1.70 9.75 10.59
N LEU A 534 -2.39 9.72 11.73
CA LEU A 534 -1.95 8.97 12.90
C LEU A 534 -1.79 7.48 12.59
N VAL A 535 -0.62 6.98 12.95
CA VAL A 535 -0.25 5.58 12.88
C VAL A 535 -0.43 5.00 14.27
N VAL A 536 -1.48 4.19 14.44
CA VAL A 536 -1.75 3.50 15.70
C VAL A 536 -1.21 2.09 15.57
N LYS A 537 -0.21 1.74 16.39
CA LYS A 537 0.30 0.37 16.49
C LYS A 537 -0.87 -0.56 16.82
N LYS A 538 -1.07 -1.60 15.99
CA LYS A 538 -2.05 -2.65 16.29
C LYS A 538 -1.64 -3.27 17.63
N SER A 539 -2.54 -3.20 18.61
CA SER A 539 -2.24 -3.71 19.94
C SER A 539 -2.10 -5.23 19.88
N GLU A 540 -0.90 -5.75 20.17
CA GLU A 540 -0.66 -7.17 20.40
C GLU A 540 -1.11 -7.62 21.80
N VAL A 541 -1.59 -6.69 22.64
CA VAL A 541 -1.96 -7.01 24.02
C VAL A 541 -3.21 -7.88 24.04
N VAL A 542 -3.04 -9.10 24.56
CA VAL A 542 -4.09 -10.08 24.83
C VAL A 542 -4.64 -9.82 26.23
N PHE A 543 -5.95 -9.58 26.34
CA PHE A 543 -6.59 -9.50 27.66
C PHE A 543 -6.37 -10.82 28.42
N THR A 544 -5.96 -10.72 29.68
CA THR A 544 -5.62 -11.87 30.54
C THR A 544 -6.83 -12.61 31.09
N ASP A 545 -8.03 -12.03 30.96
CA ASP A 545 -9.27 -12.50 31.59
C ASP A 545 -10.38 -12.89 30.60
N ILE A 546 -10.06 -13.03 29.31
CA ILE A 546 -11.02 -13.45 28.28
C ILE A 546 -10.90 -14.94 27.91
N GLU A 547 -9.82 -15.62 28.33
CA GLU A 547 -9.60 -17.02 28.01
C GLU A 547 -10.74 -17.91 28.56
N GLY A 548 -11.35 -18.69 27.68
CA GLY A 548 -12.47 -19.56 28.03
C GLY A 548 -13.83 -18.84 28.13
N ASN A 549 -13.88 -17.52 27.94
CA ASN A 549 -15.13 -16.80 27.80
C ASN A 549 -15.74 -17.07 26.41
N TRP A 550 -17.06 -17.22 26.33
CA TRP A 550 -17.75 -17.51 25.07
C TRP A 550 -17.59 -16.40 24.01
N ALA A 551 -17.35 -15.15 24.43
CA ALA A 551 -17.15 -14.00 23.55
C ALA A 551 -15.66 -13.73 23.22
N GLU A 552 -14.73 -14.59 23.63
CA GLU A 552 -13.28 -14.39 23.45
C GLU A 552 -12.91 -14.06 21.99
N LYS A 553 -13.48 -14.83 21.05
CA LYS A 553 -13.25 -14.62 19.61
C LYS A 553 -13.75 -13.25 19.14
N ASP A 554 -14.95 -12.86 19.58
CA ASP A 554 -15.57 -11.59 19.20
C ASP A 554 -14.76 -10.41 19.75
N ILE A 555 -14.28 -10.51 21.00
CA ILE A 555 -13.42 -9.50 21.63
C ILE A 555 -12.12 -9.35 20.86
N LYS A 556 -11.43 -10.46 20.55
CA LYS A 556 -10.17 -10.45 19.79
C LYS A 556 -10.35 -9.84 18.40
N LEU A 557 -11.46 -10.16 17.72
CA LEU A 557 -11.76 -9.61 16.40
C LEU A 557 -11.98 -8.09 16.45
N LEU A 558 -12.70 -7.58 17.45
CA LEU A 558 -12.92 -6.14 17.60
C LEU A 558 -11.65 -5.38 18.05
N VAL A 559 -10.74 -6.02 18.79
CA VAL A 559 -9.40 -5.45 19.07
C VAL A 559 -8.58 -5.38 17.78
N GLN A 560 -8.55 -6.47 17.02
CA GLN A 560 -7.84 -6.55 15.75
C GLN A 560 -8.27 -5.45 14.75
N TYR A 561 -9.58 -5.14 14.74
CA TYR A 561 -10.16 -4.10 13.87
C TYR A 561 -10.10 -2.69 14.47
N GLY A 562 -9.48 -2.54 15.64
CA GLY A 562 -9.38 -1.24 16.31
C GLY A 562 -10.76 -0.65 16.61
N ILE A 563 -11.72 -1.47 17.04
CA ILE A 563 -13.02 -1.04 17.58
C ILE A 563 -12.94 -0.99 19.12
N ILE A 564 -12.27 -1.99 19.71
CA ILE A 564 -11.91 -2.02 21.13
C ILE A 564 -10.45 -1.59 21.27
N ASP A 565 -10.19 -0.60 22.12
CA ASP A 565 -8.83 -0.23 22.52
C ASP A 565 -8.36 -1.10 23.66
N VAL A 566 -7.06 -1.42 23.67
CA VAL A 566 -6.42 -2.07 24.81
C VAL A 566 -5.63 -1.02 25.59
N LYS A 567 -6.13 -0.68 26.78
CA LYS A 567 -5.47 0.23 27.73
C LYS A 567 -4.95 -0.46 28.97
N GLU A 568 -5.59 -1.58 29.30
CA GLU A 568 -5.37 -2.39 30.49
C GLU A 568 -5.21 -3.84 30.05
N ASP A 569 -4.64 -4.67 30.93
CA ASP A 569 -4.44 -6.10 30.71
C ASP A 569 -5.73 -6.93 30.93
N LYS A 570 -6.84 -6.30 31.31
CA LYS A 570 -8.14 -6.95 31.57
C LYS A 570 -9.27 -6.30 30.79
N PHE A 571 -10.14 -7.14 30.23
CA PHE A 571 -11.34 -6.70 29.52
C PHE A 571 -12.55 -6.59 30.45
N TYR A 572 -12.61 -7.39 31.51
CA TYR A 572 -13.77 -7.58 32.39
C TYR A 572 -15.04 -8.00 31.64
N PRO A 573 -15.06 -9.18 30.99
CA PRO A 573 -16.15 -9.58 30.09
C PRO A 573 -17.54 -9.58 30.75
N ASP A 574 -17.62 -9.90 32.05
CA ASP A 574 -18.88 -10.04 32.78
C ASP A 574 -19.39 -8.73 33.42
N LYS A 575 -18.62 -7.64 33.34
CA LYS A 575 -19.09 -6.33 33.83
C LYS A 575 -20.08 -5.72 32.85
N ASP A 576 -21.05 -4.99 33.37
CA ASP A 576 -21.98 -4.20 32.58
C ASP A 576 -21.23 -3.10 31.79
N ILE A 577 -21.66 -2.86 30.55
CA ILE A 577 -21.06 -1.85 29.69
C ILE A 577 -21.67 -0.47 29.92
N LEU A 578 -20.81 0.54 30.05
CA LEU A 578 -21.22 1.95 30.11
C LEU A 578 -21.63 2.45 28.72
N GLN A 579 -22.57 3.40 28.68
CA GLN A 579 -23.08 3.97 27.45
C GLN A 579 -21.96 4.58 26.60
N LYS A 580 -21.02 5.29 27.22
CA LYS A 580 -19.88 5.90 26.51
C LYS A 580 -19.03 4.88 25.75
N ASP A 581 -18.84 3.70 26.32
CA ASP A 581 -18.04 2.63 25.72
C ASP A 581 -18.81 1.92 24.61
N PHE A 582 -20.10 1.67 24.80
CA PHE A 582 -20.94 1.09 23.74
C PHE A 582 -21.08 2.02 22.53
N VAL A 583 -21.31 3.33 22.77
CA VAL A 583 -21.37 4.35 21.71
C VAL A 583 -20.04 4.43 20.97
N LYS A 584 -18.90 4.46 21.69
CA LYS A 584 -17.57 4.42 21.08
C LYS A 584 -17.40 3.20 20.18
N MET A 585 -17.72 2.00 20.67
CA MET A 585 -17.62 0.77 19.88
C MET A 585 -18.51 0.82 18.63
N LEU A 586 -19.76 1.26 18.76
CA LEU A 586 -20.69 1.34 17.64
C LEU A 586 -20.25 2.38 16.60
N ILE A 587 -19.77 3.56 17.01
CA ILE A 587 -19.28 4.57 16.08
C ILE A 587 -18.04 4.08 15.33
N ARG A 588 -17.08 3.45 16.02
CA ARG A 588 -15.89 2.87 15.36
C ARG A 588 -16.25 1.72 14.41
N ALA A 589 -17.32 0.98 14.71
CA ALA A 589 -17.83 -0.07 13.85
C ALA A 589 -18.46 0.48 12.55
N ILE A 590 -19.11 1.64 12.58
CA ILE A 590 -19.84 2.18 11.41
C ILE A 590 -19.10 3.31 10.67
N GLN A 591 -18.09 3.91 11.30
CA GLN A 591 -17.33 5.04 10.76
C GLN A 591 -15.84 4.70 10.83
N PRO A 592 -15.21 4.38 9.69
CA PRO A 592 -13.76 4.25 9.63
C PRO A 592 -13.09 5.51 10.19
N PRO A 593 -11.90 5.41 10.82
CA PRO A 593 -11.28 6.51 11.59
C PRO A 593 -10.83 7.73 10.76
N TYR A 594 -11.29 7.86 9.51
CA TYR A 594 -10.89 8.87 8.54
C TYR A 594 -12.05 9.76 8.10
N TYR A 595 -13.28 9.47 8.52
CA TYR A 595 -14.46 10.29 8.24
C TYR A 595 -14.64 11.39 9.30
N ASP A 596 -14.86 12.62 8.85
CA ASP A 596 -15.12 13.81 9.68
C ASP A 596 -16.49 13.72 10.39
N PRO A 597 -16.59 14.05 11.70
CA PRO A 597 -15.48 14.37 12.62
C PRO A 597 -14.70 13.14 13.03
N VAL A 598 -13.37 13.29 13.02
CA VAL A 598 -12.43 12.26 13.48
C VAL A 598 -12.15 12.49 14.97
N PRO A 599 -12.41 11.50 15.85
CA PRO A 599 -12.05 11.59 17.26
C PRO A 599 -10.55 11.85 17.42
N LYS A 600 -10.16 12.85 18.23
CA LYS A 600 -8.75 13.22 18.41
C LYS A 600 -7.94 12.19 19.19
N SER A 601 -8.63 11.36 19.96
CA SER A 601 -8.07 10.24 20.72
C SER A 601 -9.16 9.20 21.00
N PRO A 602 -8.79 7.98 21.45
CA PRO A 602 -9.76 6.98 21.92
C PRO A 602 -10.66 7.42 23.10
N ASP A 603 -10.34 8.54 23.74
CA ASP A 603 -11.07 9.12 24.89
C ASP A 603 -11.87 10.37 24.53
N ASP A 604 -11.92 10.73 23.24
CA ASP A 604 -12.71 11.86 22.75
C ASP A 604 -14.20 11.47 22.65
N TYR A 605 -14.78 11.17 23.82
CA TYR A 605 -16.18 10.74 23.95
C TYR A 605 -17.15 11.81 23.43
N ASP A 606 -16.84 13.09 23.56
CA ASP A 606 -17.70 14.16 23.03
C ASP A 606 -17.82 14.09 21.51
N THR A 607 -16.72 13.84 20.80
CA THR A 607 -16.78 13.63 19.34
C THR A 607 -17.57 12.37 18.99
N TYR A 608 -17.38 11.26 19.71
CA TYR A 608 -18.18 10.04 19.50
C TYR A 608 -19.69 10.29 19.67
N TYR A 609 -20.08 11.04 20.69
CA TYR A 609 -21.48 11.43 20.91
C TYR A 609 -22.00 12.38 19.83
N ALA A 610 -21.22 13.38 19.41
CA ALA A 610 -21.60 14.29 18.34
C ALA A 610 -21.88 13.53 17.03
N ILE A 611 -21.04 12.54 16.68
CA ILE A 611 -21.27 11.65 15.54
C ILE A 611 -22.56 10.86 15.70
N ALA A 612 -22.78 10.23 16.85
CA ALA A 612 -23.96 9.43 17.12
C ALA A 612 -25.26 10.25 17.00
N ILE A 613 -25.24 11.50 17.48
CA ILE A 613 -26.35 12.44 17.40
C ILE A 613 -26.60 12.86 15.95
N ASN A 614 -25.56 13.27 15.23
CA ASN A 614 -25.66 13.66 13.82
C ASN A 614 -26.18 12.53 12.92
N LYS A 615 -25.87 11.27 13.26
CA LYS A 615 -26.38 10.08 12.57
C LYS A 615 -27.75 9.63 13.07
N ASN A 616 -28.41 10.39 13.95
CA ASN A 616 -29.70 10.08 14.56
C ASN A 616 -29.74 8.74 15.34
N ILE A 617 -28.59 8.24 15.79
CA ILE A 617 -28.47 6.99 16.57
C ILE A 617 -28.96 7.20 18.01
N ILE A 618 -28.63 8.35 18.58
CA ILE A 618 -29.03 8.80 19.91
C ILE A 618 -29.43 10.27 19.85
N THR A 619 -30.28 10.73 20.77
CA THR A 619 -30.61 12.16 20.94
C THR A 619 -29.82 12.78 22.10
N GLU A 620 -29.73 14.11 22.14
CA GLU A 620 -29.07 14.81 23.26
C GLU A 620 -29.69 14.44 24.62
N LYS A 621 -31.00 14.19 24.66
CA LYS A 621 -31.71 13.78 25.89
C LYS A 621 -31.38 12.35 26.33
N GLU A 622 -30.95 11.50 25.41
CA GLU A 622 -30.58 10.11 25.68
C GLU A 622 -29.08 9.96 26.06
N LYS A 623 -28.25 10.99 25.82
CA LYS A 623 -26.82 11.01 26.21
C LYS A 623 -26.68 10.94 27.73
N ASN A 624 -26.17 9.82 28.21
CA ASN A 624 -25.83 9.59 29.62
C ASN A 624 -24.59 8.67 29.71
N PRO A 625 -23.37 9.25 29.59
CA PRO A 625 -22.11 8.52 29.44
C PRO A 625 -21.83 7.43 30.47
N ASP A 626 -22.21 7.65 31.73
CA ASP A 626 -21.90 6.78 32.85
C ASP A 626 -23.06 5.83 33.23
N SER A 627 -24.14 5.82 32.45
CA SER A 627 -25.22 4.85 32.62
C SER A 627 -24.88 3.49 31.98
N MET A 628 -25.44 2.42 32.53
CA MET A 628 -25.39 1.09 31.91
C MET A 628 -26.35 1.01 30.73
N VAL A 629 -25.96 0.31 29.66
CA VAL A 629 -26.80 0.13 28.48
C VAL A 629 -27.68 -1.10 28.63
N THR A 630 -29.00 -0.91 28.66
CA THR A 630 -29.95 -2.03 28.65
C THR A 630 -30.08 -2.66 27.27
N ARG A 631 -30.54 -3.91 27.22
CA ARG A 631 -30.76 -4.65 25.97
C ARG A 631 -31.67 -3.90 24.98
N GLN A 632 -32.74 -3.27 25.45
CA GLN A 632 -33.62 -2.48 24.58
C GLN A 632 -32.94 -1.20 24.04
N GLN A 633 -32.11 -0.54 24.85
CA GLN A 633 -31.36 0.66 24.42
C GLN A 633 -30.33 0.31 23.35
N ALA A 634 -29.60 -0.79 23.53
CA ALA A 634 -28.67 -1.30 22.53
C ALA A 634 -29.39 -1.71 21.24
N ALA A 635 -30.56 -2.38 21.32
CA ALA A 635 -31.37 -2.70 20.15
C ALA A 635 -31.75 -1.44 19.36
N LYS A 636 -32.23 -0.39 20.05
CA LYS A 636 -32.58 0.90 19.44
C LYS A 636 -31.38 1.53 18.72
N MET A 637 -30.22 1.63 19.39
CA MET A 637 -29.00 2.21 18.81
C MET A 637 -28.52 1.43 17.57
N LEU A 638 -28.49 0.09 17.65
CA LEU A 638 -28.06 -0.77 16.54
C LEU A 638 -28.97 -0.62 15.32
N VAL A 639 -30.30 -0.67 15.50
CA VAL A 639 -31.26 -0.53 14.40
C VAL A 639 -31.22 0.86 13.78
N LYS A 640 -31.08 1.92 14.59
CA LYS A 640 -30.88 3.28 14.05
C LYS A 640 -29.60 3.40 13.24
N SER A 641 -28.52 2.76 13.68
CA SER A 641 -27.26 2.72 12.93
C SER A 641 -27.34 1.93 11.62
N LEU A 642 -28.32 1.02 11.46
CA LEU A 642 -28.60 0.36 10.18
C LEU A 642 -29.27 1.30 9.16
N GLY A 643 -29.79 2.45 9.61
CA GLY A 643 -30.54 3.41 8.80
C GLY A 643 -32.04 3.11 8.70
N VAL A 644 -32.54 2.12 9.42
CA VAL A 644 -33.95 1.65 9.33
C VAL A 644 -34.78 1.98 10.56
N GLY A 645 -34.33 2.92 11.40
CA GLY A 645 -35.07 3.38 12.58
C GLY A 645 -36.47 3.90 12.25
N TYR A 646 -36.63 4.58 11.09
CA TYR A 646 -37.93 5.06 10.63
C TYR A 646 -38.94 3.94 10.35
N ILE A 647 -38.47 2.73 10.02
CA ILE A 647 -39.34 1.55 9.90
C ILE A 647 -39.70 1.06 11.30
N ALA A 648 -38.71 0.95 12.19
CA ALA A 648 -38.87 0.50 13.57
C ALA A 648 -39.85 1.35 14.39
N ASP A 649 -39.92 2.65 14.10
CA ASP A 649 -40.85 3.58 14.75
C ASP A 649 -42.33 3.28 14.42
N ILE A 650 -42.63 2.56 13.34
CA ILE A 650 -43.99 2.12 12.97
C ILE A 650 -44.33 0.83 13.73
N SER A 651 -44.34 0.89 15.06
CA SER A 651 -44.37 -0.31 15.92
C SER A 651 -45.54 -1.27 15.65
N ASP A 652 -46.68 -0.76 15.17
CA ASP A 652 -47.90 -1.55 14.93
C ASP A 652 -47.78 -2.56 13.77
N ILE A 653 -46.77 -2.43 12.89
CA ILE A 653 -46.54 -3.43 11.81
C ILE A 653 -45.73 -4.64 12.28
N PHE A 654 -45.20 -4.60 13.50
CA PHE A 654 -44.32 -5.65 14.05
C PHE A 654 -45.04 -6.51 15.08
N THR A 655 -44.71 -7.80 15.06
CA THR A 655 -45.13 -8.76 16.10
C THR A 655 -43.89 -9.36 16.76
N ILE A 656 -43.89 -9.45 18.09
CA ILE A 656 -42.84 -10.12 18.87
C ILE A 656 -43.41 -11.28 19.69
N ASN A 657 -42.66 -12.38 19.79
CA ASN A 657 -43.09 -13.62 20.43
C ASN A 657 -42.29 -13.90 21.72
N PHE A 658 -42.07 -12.86 22.53
CA PHE A 658 -41.38 -12.99 23.82
C PHE A 658 -42.37 -13.13 24.98
N LYS A 659 -42.03 -13.96 25.96
CA LYS A 659 -42.82 -14.20 27.18
C LYS A 659 -42.97 -12.93 28.04
N ASP A 660 -41.99 -12.04 27.98
CA ASP A 660 -41.96 -10.74 28.65
C ASP A 660 -42.33 -9.57 27.74
N LYS A 661 -43.08 -9.81 26.66
CA LYS A 661 -43.56 -8.74 25.75
C LYS A 661 -44.29 -7.61 26.49
N ASP A 662 -44.98 -7.91 27.59
CA ASP A 662 -45.71 -6.92 28.38
C ASP A 662 -44.78 -5.97 29.15
N LYS A 663 -43.49 -6.30 29.27
CA LYS A 663 -42.44 -5.43 29.84
C LYS A 663 -41.73 -4.58 28.78
N ILE A 664 -42.05 -4.76 27.50
CA ILE A 664 -41.47 -4.03 26.38
C ILE A 664 -42.37 -2.82 26.08
N PRO A 665 -41.86 -1.58 26.17
CA PRO A 665 -42.61 -0.40 25.76
C PRO A 665 -43.06 -0.48 24.29
N GLN A 666 -44.25 0.06 23.98
CA GLN A 666 -44.83 -0.01 22.64
C GLN A 666 -43.87 0.53 21.56
N ASP A 667 -43.18 1.63 21.84
CA ASP A 667 -42.22 2.28 20.94
C ASP A 667 -40.92 1.50 20.73
N MET A 668 -40.66 0.45 21.53
CA MET A 668 -39.49 -0.43 21.40
C MET A 668 -39.76 -1.70 20.60
N ILE A 669 -41.03 -2.02 20.30
CA ILE A 669 -41.42 -3.29 19.65
C ILE A 669 -40.74 -3.44 18.29
N GLY A 670 -40.79 -2.42 17.42
CA GLY A 670 -40.18 -2.51 16.10
C GLY A 670 -38.66 -2.69 16.16
N TYR A 671 -37.99 -1.98 17.08
CA TYR A 671 -36.55 -2.10 17.30
C TYR A 671 -36.15 -3.51 17.74
N ILE A 672 -36.88 -4.09 18.70
CA ILE A 672 -36.62 -5.44 19.21
C ILE A 672 -36.96 -6.50 18.16
N ALA A 673 -38.03 -6.32 17.40
CA ALA A 673 -38.41 -7.22 16.32
C ALA A 673 -37.33 -7.29 15.23
N ILE A 674 -36.82 -6.14 14.78
CA ILE A 674 -35.76 -6.07 13.76
C ILE A 674 -34.48 -6.72 14.27
N ILE A 675 -33.99 -6.36 15.47
CA ILE A 675 -32.70 -6.87 15.96
C ILE A 675 -32.74 -8.39 16.20
N SER A 676 -33.89 -8.92 16.62
CA SER A 676 -34.12 -10.35 16.82
C SER A 676 -34.28 -11.08 15.50
N GLY A 677 -35.01 -10.50 14.54
CA GLY A 677 -35.19 -11.04 13.19
C GLY A 677 -33.87 -11.14 12.42
N LEU A 678 -33.00 -10.14 12.59
CA LEU A 678 -31.63 -10.13 12.04
C LEU A 678 -30.65 -10.99 12.85
N LYS A 679 -31.10 -11.61 13.96
CA LYS A 679 -30.30 -12.48 14.84
C LYS A 679 -29.06 -11.79 15.44
N ILE A 680 -29.05 -10.46 15.50
CA ILE A 680 -27.95 -9.70 16.14
C ILE A 680 -28.03 -9.87 17.66
N MET A 681 -29.21 -9.68 18.23
CA MET A 681 -29.47 -9.82 19.66
C MET A 681 -30.70 -10.70 19.86
N ASN A 682 -30.46 -11.92 20.34
CA ASN A 682 -31.50 -12.90 20.63
C ASN A 682 -31.87 -12.86 22.12
N GLY A 683 -33.09 -13.29 22.42
CA GLY A 683 -33.53 -13.62 23.77
C GLY A 683 -32.99 -14.97 24.27
N SER A 684 -33.22 -15.29 25.54
CA SER A 684 -32.97 -16.61 26.14
C SER A 684 -34.26 -17.20 26.68
N ASP A 685 -34.49 -18.50 26.49
CA ASP A 685 -35.64 -19.22 27.06
C ASP A 685 -37.03 -18.61 26.73
N GLY A 686 -37.11 -17.89 25.61
CA GLY A 686 -38.30 -17.17 25.16
C GLY A 686 -38.50 -15.78 25.78
N TYR A 687 -37.53 -15.25 26.53
CA TYR A 687 -37.51 -13.90 27.10
C TYR A 687 -36.54 -13.00 26.34
N PHE A 688 -36.88 -11.72 26.17
CA PHE A 688 -35.95 -10.73 25.63
C PHE A 688 -35.13 -10.03 26.71
N ASP A 689 -35.70 -9.84 27.90
CA ASP A 689 -35.11 -9.15 29.06
C ASP A 689 -34.77 -7.66 28.78
N PRO A 690 -35.75 -6.83 28.41
CA PRO A 690 -35.51 -5.48 27.87
C PRO A 690 -34.75 -4.54 28.81
N GLN A 691 -34.93 -4.68 30.12
CA GLN A 691 -34.30 -3.83 31.15
C GLN A 691 -32.95 -4.35 31.65
N GLN A 692 -32.54 -5.55 31.26
CA GLN A 692 -31.26 -6.11 31.70
C GLN A 692 -30.10 -5.34 31.03
N PRO A 693 -29.10 -4.88 31.79
CA PRO A 693 -27.86 -4.35 31.23
C PRO A 693 -27.13 -5.36 30.35
N LEU A 694 -26.47 -4.88 29.29
CA LEU A 694 -25.51 -5.68 28.54
C LEU A 694 -24.19 -5.75 29.29
N THR A 695 -23.65 -6.96 29.39
CA THR A 695 -22.24 -7.14 29.74
C THR A 695 -21.32 -6.74 28.59
N ARG A 696 -20.04 -6.48 28.88
CA ARG A 696 -19.02 -6.15 27.87
C ARG A 696 -18.81 -7.29 26.86
N ALA A 697 -18.87 -8.55 27.30
CA ALA A 697 -18.85 -9.72 26.41
C ALA A 697 -20.06 -9.73 25.46
N GLN A 698 -21.27 -9.50 25.97
CA GLN A 698 -22.46 -9.42 25.13
C GLN A 698 -22.39 -8.25 24.15
N ALA A 699 -21.89 -7.08 24.58
CA ALA A 699 -21.68 -5.92 23.72
C ALA A 699 -20.73 -6.23 22.55
N ALA A 700 -19.60 -6.89 22.81
CA ALA A 700 -18.68 -7.33 21.77
C ALA A 700 -19.37 -8.26 20.76
N ALA A 701 -20.09 -9.28 21.26
CA ALA A 701 -20.77 -10.24 20.39
C ALA A 701 -21.86 -9.62 19.52
N VAL A 702 -22.65 -8.68 20.06
CA VAL A 702 -23.71 -8.02 19.25
C VAL A 702 -23.11 -7.07 18.21
N ILE A 703 -21.99 -6.40 18.50
CA ILE A 703 -21.29 -5.56 17.51
C ILE A 703 -20.69 -6.41 16.40
N VAL A 704 -20.09 -7.57 16.72
CA VAL A 704 -19.60 -8.51 15.70
C VAL A 704 -20.72 -9.00 14.80
N ARG A 705 -21.84 -9.48 15.37
CA ARG A 705 -23.01 -9.93 14.58
C ARG A 705 -23.59 -8.80 13.73
N TYR A 706 -23.64 -7.59 14.27
CA TYR A 706 -24.07 -6.40 13.52
C TYR A 706 -23.18 -6.15 12.29
N LEU A 707 -21.86 -6.29 12.43
CA LEU A 707 -20.90 -6.08 11.35
C LEU A 707 -20.86 -7.23 10.33
N GLN A 708 -21.28 -8.43 10.72
CA GLN A 708 -21.42 -9.60 9.85
C GLN A 708 -22.72 -9.60 9.02
N LEU A 709 -23.60 -8.62 9.19
CA LEU A 709 -24.76 -8.49 8.33
C LEU A 709 -24.33 -8.19 6.89
N ASN A 710 -24.65 -9.10 5.99
CA ASN A 710 -24.63 -8.83 4.56
C ASN A 710 -25.90 -8.04 4.20
N LYS A 711 -25.73 -6.93 3.48
CA LYS A 711 -26.83 -6.06 3.03
C LYS A 711 -27.21 -6.34 1.59
#